data_AF-A0A8K0KB45-F1
#
_entry.id   AF-A0A8K0KB45-F1
#
_cell.length_a   1.000
_cell.length_b   1.000
_cell.length_c   1.000
_cell.angle_alpha   90.00
_cell.angle_beta   90.00
_cell.angle_gamma   90.00
#
_symmetry.space_group_name_H-M   'P 1'
#
loop_
_entity.id
_entity.type
_entity.pdbx_description
1 polymer ?
#
loop_
_entity_poly.entity_id
_entity_poly.type
_entity_poly.pdbx_seq_one_letter_code
_entity_poly.pdbx_strand_id
1 'polypeptide(L)'
;MICAFSCSCFIYSRSIMNLLPQSHEEFRDKDYWDTFFKKRGSKAFEWYGEYAELSGILHKYIKPKDEVLVIGCGNSTLSADLYDVGYKNITNIDVSEVAIRKMMDINKSIRPEMTFLTMDATETSFPNEKFSCILDKGTLDALMPDDEENTRKQILKLFNEVGRLLRVGGRYVVVSLLQSHILSIILSHFPKIGWMLRIVHCVEASEQYDVYEGSSEGSGLPVFVVVCTKMIGAAGRQMPIEFSIDGESVQRLSSEEELVENIQRVRQGALALYQAASGAPLDLHRAGDNSPRYTVHLANAPGRPPQNPTFAAFIVPQGGETDWLFGSDEGRQQLTKSAGVSRLAVVSLHRGQEYPGDLETIRKEISPCIRRLAPKALRESLIPILSLAPNDASAVGQRNVIYKGHSNLTGDFVVEEVETSRKDSQSKIVRRLIFLQNPRIVQSEAMLKTVRSRKGNPKRVVDTDHLSCEHHYYMLIGVSAALSDASLVPSKENKVLVALISAVEIDSAMIDVATKYFGLTLDERLTVHVKDGVEFIVNAAKEGKEYSAILFDVDCKDVQKGMSCPPPQFLAKETLVAVQSCLCNTGGVFVLNLVCRSPSLRQEAVSSLESIFGSQICSFKLEEDVNEIFFCSSISMEAEMWREVIIDGAKALYGNTHGKGSRPSTIDLKDFSQGLRASTYRT
;
A
#
# COMPACT_ATOMS: atom_id res chain seq x y z
N MET A 1 11.25 7.17 15.50
CA MET A 1 10.80 7.06 14.10
C MET A 1 10.12 8.33 13.56
N ILE A 2 9.71 9.30 14.42
CA ILE A 2 9.10 10.58 14.00
C ILE A 2 10.14 11.72 13.82
N CYS A 3 11.28 11.70 14.51
CA CYS A 3 12.40 12.63 14.26
C CYS A 3 13.06 12.48 12.88
N ALA A 4 12.83 11.35 12.20
CA ALA A 4 13.34 11.16 10.83
C ALA A 4 12.63 12.07 9.81
N PHE A 5 11.48 12.68 10.15
CA PHE A 5 10.74 13.52 9.19
C PHE A 5 11.43 14.85 8.85
N SER A 6 12.33 15.38 9.70
CA SER A 6 13.15 16.54 9.31
C SER A 6 14.34 16.15 8.42
N CYS A 7 14.99 15.01 8.67
CA CYS A 7 16.13 14.55 7.87
C CYS A 7 15.76 13.77 6.60
N SER A 8 14.61 13.09 6.55
CA SER A 8 14.24 12.16 5.47
C SER A 8 13.24 12.72 4.45
N CYS A 9 12.62 13.89 4.70
CA CYS A 9 11.73 14.54 3.73
C CYS A 9 12.47 15.31 2.62
N PHE A 10 13.78 15.59 2.77
CA PHE A 10 14.57 16.34 1.77
C PHE A 10 15.20 15.46 0.68
N ILE A 11 14.72 14.23 0.51
CA ILE A 11 15.22 13.32 -0.51
C ILE A 11 14.47 13.63 -1.81
N TYR A 12 14.96 14.58 -2.61
CA TYR A 12 15.07 14.53 -4.08
C TYR A 12 15.32 15.92 -4.73
N SER A 13 16.53 16.48 -4.58
CA SER A 13 17.15 17.35 -5.61
C SER A 13 18.66 17.51 -5.36
N ARG A 14 19.50 16.97 -6.26
CA ARG A 14 20.97 16.90 -6.09
C ARG A 14 21.70 18.25 -5.98
N SER A 15 21.09 19.37 -6.32
CA SER A 15 21.75 20.68 -6.25
C SER A 15 21.44 21.49 -4.97
N ILE A 16 20.35 21.17 -4.26
CA ILE A 16 19.93 21.85 -3.01
C ILE A 16 20.36 21.06 -1.75
N MET A 17 20.59 19.73 -1.86
CA MET A 17 21.00 18.85 -0.75
C MET A 17 22.27 19.28 0.01
N ASN A 18 23.16 20.08 -0.60
CA ASN A 18 24.39 20.55 0.06
C ASN A 18 24.21 21.85 0.86
N LEU A 19 22.97 22.35 1.00
CA LEU A 19 22.69 23.63 1.62
C LEU A 19 21.67 23.57 2.77
N LEU A 20 20.98 22.46 3.04
CA LEU A 20 20.03 22.38 4.15
C LEU A 20 20.65 21.70 5.38
N PRO A 21 20.22 22.04 6.61
CA PRO A 21 20.85 21.50 7.81
C PRO A 21 20.67 19.99 7.86
N GLN A 22 21.76 19.26 8.15
CA GLN A 22 21.77 17.81 8.22
C GLN A 22 21.72 17.28 9.66
N SER A 23 21.85 18.17 10.65
CA SER A 23 21.81 17.83 12.08
C SER A 23 21.00 18.86 12.87
N HIS A 24 20.55 18.48 14.07
CA HIS A 24 19.85 19.38 14.99
C HIS A 24 20.72 20.56 15.44
N GLU A 25 22.04 20.37 15.50
CA GLU A 25 23.00 21.39 15.92
C GLU A 25 23.12 22.51 14.86
N GLU A 26 23.09 22.15 13.57
CA GLU A 26 23.20 23.10 12.46
C GLU A 26 21.99 24.05 12.37
N PHE A 27 20.79 23.61 12.77
CA PHE A 27 19.61 24.49 12.80
C PHE A 27 19.75 25.67 13.78
N ARG A 28 20.57 25.51 14.83
CA ARG A 28 20.79 26.53 15.88
C ARG A 28 22.04 27.37 15.64
N ASP A 29 22.90 26.97 14.71
CA ASP A 29 24.20 27.60 14.52
C ASP A 29 24.10 28.84 13.62
N LYS A 30 24.55 29.98 14.17
CA LYS A 30 24.60 31.23 13.42
C LYS A 30 25.54 31.13 12.21
N ASP A 31 26.68 30.46 12.36
CA ASP A 31 27.70 30.42 11.31
C ASP A 31 27.27 29.53 10.13
N TYR A 32 26.50 28.48 10.42
CA TYR A 32 25.76 27.71 9.44
C TYR A 32 24.84 28.60 8.60
N TRP A 33 23.95 29.38 9.24
CA TRP A 33 23.00 30.25 8.53
C TRP A 33 23.70 31.36 7.73
N ASP A 34 24.76 31.96 8.27
CA ASP A 34 25.58 32.93 7.54
C ASP A 34 26.18 32.31 6.26
N THR A 35 26.61 31.04 6.33
CA THR A 35 27.13 30.29 5.19
C THR A 35 26.01 29.94 4.19
N PHE A 36 24.85 29.52 4.68
CA PHE A 36 23.66 29.23 3.87
C PHE A 36 23.24 30.45 3.05
N PHE A 37 23.06 31.61 3.69
CA PHE A 37 22.62 32.83 3.01
C PHE A 37 23.67 33.39 2.04
N LYS A 38 24.97 33.23 2.34
CA LYS A 38 26.06 33.56 1.38
C LYS A 38 25.99 32.68 0.14
N LYS A 39 25.86 31.36 0.29
CA LYS A 39 25.85 30.41 -0.84
C LYS A 39 24.61 30.53 -1.73
N ARG A 40 23.45 30.90 -1.15
CA ARG A 40 22.17 30.97 -1.88
C ARG A 40 22.04 32.21 -2.78
N GLY A 41 22.84 33.26 -2.59
CA GLY A 41 22.76 34.47 -3.40
C GLY A 41 21.45 35.23 -3.18
N SER A 42 20.86 35.87 -4.21
CA SER A 42 19.70 36.76 -4.10
C SER A 42 18.32 36.08 -4.01
N LYS A 43 18.22 34.78 -4.28
CA LYS A 43 16.92 34.07 -4.27
C LYS A 43 16.36 33.94 -2.84
N ALA A 44 15.07 34.18 -2.69
CA ALA A 44 14.35 33.99 -1.44
C ALA A 44 14.29 32.50 -1.05
N PHE A 45 14.04 32.23 0.23
CA PHE A 45 13.73 30.90 0.73
C PHE A 45 12.59 31.00 1.73
N GLU A 46 11.56 30.20 1.53
CA GLU A 46 10.36 30.25 2.33
C GLU A 46 10.19 28.94 3.09
N TRP A 47 10.25 29.02 4.41
CA TRP A 47 9.81 27.95 5.30
C TRP A 47 8.29 28.03 5.50
N TYR A 48 7.62 26.88 5.43
CA TYR A 48 6.20 26.70 5.79
C TYR A 48 5.20 27.58 5.01
N GLY A 49 5.49 27.83 3.73
CA GLY A 49 4.61 28.57 2.81
C GLY A 49 5.02 30.03 2.59
N GLU A 50 4.54 30.60 1.50
CA GLU A 50 4.74 32.00 1.14
C GLU A 50 3.60 32.88 1.65
N TYR A 51 3.68 34.18 1.38
CA TYR A 51 2.63 35.10 1.77
C TYR A 51 1.26 34.74 1.21
N ALA A 52 1.18 34.26 -0.04
CA ALA A 52 -0.09 33.97 -0.70
C ALA A 52 -0.94 32.98 0.12
N GLU A 53 -0.32 31.88 0.57
CA GLU A 53 -0.96 30.79 1.30
C GLU A 53 -1.21 31.11 2.78
N LEU A 54 -0.41 32.02 3.36
CA LEU A 54 -0.54 32.41 4.76
C LEU A 54 -1.49 33.60 4.95
N SER A 55 -1.67 34.44 3.93
CA SER A 55 -2.37 35.73 4.00
C SER A 55 -3.79 35.61 4.54
N GLY A 56 -4.54 34.58 4.12
CA GLY A 56 -5.91 34.34 4.55
C GLY A 56 -6.05 34.17 6.06
N ILE A 57 -5.05 33.57 6.71
CA ILE A 57 -5.00 33.40 8.16
C ILE A 57 -4.35 34.62 8.82
N LEU A 58 -3.22 35.10 8.31
CA LEU A 58 -2.47 36.20 8.91
C LEU A 58 -3.31 37.48 9.01
N HIS A 59 -4.11 37.82 8.00
CA HIS A 59 -4.98 39.01 8.02
C HIS A 59 -6.09 38.94 9.08
N LYS A 60 -6.44 37.74 9.56
CA LYS A 60 -7.39 37.58 10.68
C LYS A 60 -6.75 38.07 11.99
N TYR A 61 -5.44 37.90 12.16
CA TYR A 61 -4.73 38.11 13.43
C TYR A 61 -3.80 39.33 13.48
N ILE A 62 -3.29 39.76 12.34
CA ILE A 62 -2.45 40.95 12.19
C ILE A 62 -3.31 42.02 11.52
N LYS A 63 -3.23 43.27 11.99
CA LYS A 63 -3.94 44.42 11.42
C LYS A 63 -2.95 45.43 10.84
N PRO A 64 -3.31 46.19 9.78
CA PRO A 64 -2.39 47.16 9.17
C PRO A 64 -1.83 48.22 10.13
N LYS A 65 -2.57 48.51 11.22
CA LYS A 65 -2.15 49.45 12.28
C LYS A 65 -1.33 48.82 13.40
N ASP A 66 -1.12 47.50 13.37
CA ASP A 66 -0.30 46.83 14.37
C ASP A 66 1.16 47.24 14.24
N GLU A 67 1.84 47.31 15.39
CA GLU A 67 3.30 47.39 15.45
C GLU A 67 3.82 45.95 15.51
N VAL A 68 4.37 45.50 14.38
CA VAL A 68 4.72 44.10 14.13
C VAL A 68 6.21 43.89 14.31
N LEU A 69 6.59 42.94 15.17
CA LEU A 69 7.94 42.40 15.24
C LEU A 69 7.97 41.03 14.53
N VAL A 70 8.81 40.88 13.53
CA VAL A 70 9.09 39.58 12.89
C VAL A 70 10.42 39.07 13.46
N ILE A 71 10.37 37.95 14.17
CA ILE A 71 11.56 37.31 14.74
C ILE A 71 12.08 36.22 13.81
N GLY A 72 13.41 36.11 13.69
CA GLY A 72 14.11 35.21 12.77
C GLY A 72 13.65 35.40 11.32
N CYS A 73 13.70 36.64 10.83
CA CYS A 73 13.15 36.99 9.52
C CYS A 73 13.89 36.33 8.34
N GLY A 74 15.14 35.91 8.53
CA GLY A 74 15.98 35.32 7.50
C GLY A 74 16.02 36.15 6.22
N ASN A 75 15.85 35.48 5.08
CA ASN A 75 15.68 36.10 3.76
C ASN A 75 14.26 35.96 3.20
N SER A 76 13.26 35.79 4.07
CA SER A 76 11.85 35.62 3.66
C SER A 76 11.27 36.90 3.07
N THR A 77 10.42 36.78 2.05
CA THR A 77 9.65 37.90 1.47
C THR A 77 8.41 38.24 2.27
N LEU A 78 8.01 37.43 3.26
CA LEU A 78 6.74 37.61 3.98
C LEU A 78 6.55 39.03 4.53
N SER A 79 7.60 39.62 5.13
CA SER A 79 7.55 40.99 5.64
C SER A 79 7.38 42.03 4.53
N ALA A 80 8.04 41.82 3.39
CA ALA A 80 7.91 42.67 2.20
C ALA A 80 6.50 42.60 1.61
N ASP A 81 5.94 41.40 1.50
CA ASP A 81 4.60 41.19 0.96
C ASP A 81 3.52 41.79 1.87
N LEU A 82 3.64 41.62 3.20
CA LEU A 82 2.79 42.28 4.18
C LEU A 82 2.88 43.81 4.07
N TYR A 83 4.08 44.36 3.90
CA TYR A 83 4.25 45.80 3.73
C TYR A 83 3.53 46.34 2.49
N ASP A 84 3.62 45.61 1.39
CA ASP A 84 3.06 46.04 0.11
C ASP A 84 1.53 46.05 0.13
N VAL A 85 0.90 45.21 0.96
CA VAL A 85 -0.56 45.21 1.18
C VAL A 85 -1.02 46.15 2.32
N GLY A 86 -0.11 46.92 2.92
CA GLY A 86 -0.43 48.07 3.78
C GLY A 86 0.03 48.00 5.23
N TYR A 87 0.77 46.96 5.65
CA TYR A 87 1.30 46.83 7.00
C TYR A 87 2.64 47.56 7.10
N LYS A 88 2.61 48.86 7.44
CA LYS A 88 3.80 49.73 7.34
C LYS A 88 4.75 49.65 8.54
N ASN A 89 4.23 49.33 9.73
CA ASN A 89 5.00 49.32 10.98
C ASN A 89 5.60 47.93 11.26
N ILE A 90 6.59 47.52 10.46
CA ILE A 90 7.24 46.21 10.57
C ILE A 90 8.71 46.37 10.98
N THR A 91 9.08 45.75 12.10
CA THR A 91 10.47 45.57 12.55
C THR A 91 10.86 44.11 12.39
N ASN A 92 11.99 43.84 11.75
CA ASN A 92 12.50 42.49 11.49
C ASN A 92 13.81 42.29 12.25
N ILE A 93 13.95 41.14 12.91
CA ILE A 93 15.19 40.76 13.59
C ILE A 93 15.67 39.38 13.19
N ASP A 94 16.98 39.19 13.17
CA ASP A 94 17.65 37.90 12.93
C ASP A 94 19.05 37.91 13.57
N VAL A 95 19.59 36.75 13.91
CA VAL A 95 20.96 36.61 14.43
C VAL A 95 22.01 36.69 13.31
N SER A 96 21.62 36.42 12.07
CA SER A 96 22.48 36.50 10.89
C SER A 96 22.63 37.94 10.40
N GLU A 97 23.81 38.52 10.62
CA GLU A 97 24.18 39.82 10.05
C GLU A 97 24.12 39.81 8.51
N VAL A 98 24.42 38.66 7.90
CA VAL A 98 24.39 38.49 6.44
C VAL A 98 22.97 38.63 5.92
N ALA A 99 22.01 37.95 6.55
CA ALA A 99 20.60 38.03 6.18
C ALA A 99 20.08 39.46 6.35
N ILE A 100 20.36 40.09 7.50
CA ILE A 100 19.92 41.46 7.81
C ILE A 100 20.46 42.48 6.81
N ARG A 101 21.77 42.47 6.50
CA ARG A 101 22.36 43.40 5.52
C ARG A 101 21.71 43.24 4.15
N LYS A 102 21.53 42.00 3.71
CA LYS A 102 20.90 41.70 2.43
C LYS A 102 19.44 42.16 2.37
N MET A 103 18.66 41.89 3.41
CA MET A 103 17.27 42.31 3.46
C MET A 103 17.13 43.83 3.55
N MET A 104 18.04 44.51 4.26
CA MET A 104 18.11 45.97 4.27
C MET A 104 18.41 46.53 2.87
N ASP A 105 19.37 45.96 2.14
CA ASP A 105 19.74 46.41 0.80
C ASP A 105 18.60 46.28 -0.21
N ILE A 106 17.82 45.20 -0.13
CA ILE A 106 16.66 44.95 -1.00
C ILE A 106 15.50 45.90 -0.67
N ASN A 107 15.30 46.25 0.61
CA ASN A 107 14.11 46.96 1.05
C ASN A 107 14.30 48.47 1.25
N LYS A 108 15.51 48.98 1.50
CA LYS A 108 15.75 50.38 1.91
C LYS A 108 15.19 51.44 0.98
N SER A 109 15.15 51.19 -0.33
CA SER A 109 14.65 52.15 -1.33
C SER A 109 13.16 51.98 -1.66
N ILE A 110 12.61 50.78 -1.45
CA ILE A 110 11.24 50.41 -1.86
C ILE A 110 10.28 50.47 -0.65
N ARG A 111 10.77 50.10 0.53
CA ARG A 111 10.01 49.92 1.78
C ARG A 111 10.71 50.63 2.95
N PRO A 112 10.87 51.97 2.89
CA PRO A 112 11.74 52.72 3.80
C PRO A 112 11.28 52.72 5.26
N GLU A 113 9.99 52.45 5.53
CA GLU A 113 9.47 52.38 6.91
C GLU A 113 9.81 51.04 7.60
N MET A 114 10.25 50.04 6.85
CA MET A 114 10.60 48.73 7.38
C MET A 114 11.99 48.73 8.03
N THR A 115 12.06 48.24 9.26
CA THR A 115 13.31 48.19 10.03
C THR A 115 13.88 46.77 10.03
N PHE A 116 15.21 46.63 9.88
CA PHE A 116 15.94 45.36 9.97
C PHE A 116 17.12 45.50 10.93
N LEU A 117 17.19 44.65 11.96
CA LEU A 117 18.22 44.71 13.00
C LEU A 117 18.81 43.33 13.27
N THR A 118 20.14 43.26 13.44
CA THR A 118 20.77 42.04 13.97
C THR A 118 20.49 41.94 15.46
N MET A 119 19.75 40.93 15.90
CA MET A 119 19.34 40.77 17.30
C MET A 119 18.94 39.32 17.61
N ASP A 120 19.25 38.86 18.82
CA ASP A 120 18.78 37.58 19.35
C ASP A 120 17.35 37.75 19.88
N ALA A 121 16.42 36.91 19.42
CA ALA A 121 15.02 36.97 19.82
C ALA A 121 14.79 36.56 21.29
N THR A 122 15.76 35.90 21.94
CA THR A 122 15.71 35.50 23.35
C THR A 122 16.12 36.63 24.31
N GLU A 123 16.76 37.68 23.80
CA GLU A 123 17.21 38.84 24.58
C GLU A 123 17.29 40.09 23.68
N THR A 124 16.24 40.90 23.67
CA THR A 124 16.12 42.08 22.81
C THR A 124 16.29 43.40 23.59
N SER A 125 16.71 44.46 22.89
CA SER A 125 16.89 45.80 23.48
C SER A 125 15.64 46.69 23.43
N PHE A 126 14.50 46.17 22.98
CA PHE A 126 13.27 46.95 22.87
C PHE A 126 12.62 47.20 24.23
N PRO A 127 11.85 48.30 24.41
CA PRO A 127 11.09 48.54 25.62
C PRO A 127 9.95 47.52 25.80
N ASN A 128 9.52 47.36 27.06
CA ASN A 128 8.39 46.50 27.40
C ASN A 128 7.11 46.96 26.68
N GLU A 129 6.25 46.01 26.33
CA GLU A 129 4.92 46.25 25.76
C GLU A 129 4.91 47.13 24.50
N LYS A 130 6.01 47.13 23.74
CA LYS A 130 6.14 47.88 22.50
C LYS A 130 5.23 47.34 21.39
N PHE A 131 5.25 46.03 21.19
CA PHE A 131 4.63 45.42 20.01
C PHE A 131 3.20 44.97 20.26
N SER A 132 2.37 45.07 19.23
CA SER A 132 1.01 44.52 19.25
C SER A 132 0.88 43.17 18.56
N CYS A 133 1.83 42.83 17.70
CA CYS A 133 1.96 41.51 17.11
C CYS A 133 3.43 41.11 17.06
N ILE A 134 3.73 39.87 17.45
CA ILE A 134 5.01 39.22 17.17
C ILE A 134 4.73 38.06 16.22
N LEU A 135 5.38 38.06 15.06
CA LEU A 135 5.27 37.04 14.03
C LEU A 135 6.54 36.20 14.01
N ASP A 136 6.36 34.88 14.09
CA ASP A 136 7.41 33.88 14.04
C ASP A 136 7.07 32.87 12.95
N LYS A 137 7.98 32.67 12.01
CA LYS A 137 7.83 31.66 10.95
C LYS A 137 9.03 30.73 10.98
N GLY A 138 8.85 29.60 11.66
CA GLY A 138 9.87 28.56 11.82
C GLY A 138 11.08 28.90 12.68
N THR A 139 11.08 30.04 13.38
CA THR A 139 12.15 30.36 14.34
C THR A 139 12.00 29.51 15.59
N LEU A 140 10.78 29.33 16.08
CA LEU A 140 10.51 28.40 17.19
C LEU A 140 10.94 26.96 16.84
N ASP A 141 10.65 26.48 15.63
CA ASP A 141 11.06 25.15 15.18
C ASP A 141 12.59 25.03 15.10
N ALA A 142 13.27 26.07 14.60
CA ALA A 142 14.75 26.10 14.50
C ALA A 142 15.44 26.13 15.87
N LEU A 143 14.85 26.82 16.86
CA LEU A 143 15.38 26.86 18.22
C LEU A 143 15.04 25.59 19.02
N MET A 144 14.00 24.85 18.63
CA MET A 144 13.53 23.64 19.31
C MET A 144 13.56 22.36 18.44
N PRO A 145 14.71 21.94 17.85
CA PRO A 145 14.82 20.68 17.11
C PRO A 145 14.68 19.42 18.00
N ASP A 146 14.84 19.56 19.31
CA ASP A 146 14.75 18.48 20.30
C ASP A 146 13.94 18.92 21.54
N ASP A 147 13.74 18.00 22.49
CA ASP A 147 13.01 18.22 23.74
C ASP A 147 13.92 18.19 24.98
N GLU A 148 15.21 18.48 24.80
CA GLU A 148 16.21 18.45 25.89
C GLU A 148 16.05 19.63 26.86
N GLU A 149 16.56 19.47 28.08
CA GLU A 149 16.37 20.46 29.15
C GLU A 149 16.97 21.83 28.81
N ASN A 150 18.15 21.86 28.17
CA ASN A 150 18.82 23.11 27.78
C ASN A 150 18.02 23.85 26.70
N THR A 151 17.52 23.12 25.72
CA THR A 151 16.61 23.62 24.68
C THR A 151 15.35 24.22 25.30
N ARG A 152 14.70 23.49 26.20
CA ARG A 152 13.50 23.98 26.91
C ARG A 152 13.79 25.27 27.67
N LYS A 153 14.94 25.38 28.34
CA LYS A 153 15.35 26.62 29.03
C LYS A 153 15.51 27.78 28.05
N GLN A 154 16.09 27.56 26.88
CA GLN A 154 16.22 28.58 25.84
C GLN A 154 14.85 29.02 25.29
N ILE A 155 13.94 28.09 25.02
CA ILE A 155 12.59 28.41 24.56
C ILE A 155 11.79 29.18 25.63
N LEU A 156 11.96 28.84 26.91
CA LEU A 156 11.35 29.61 27.99
C LEU A 156 11.90 31.05 28.07
N LYS A 157 13.18 31.29 27.74
CA LYS A 157 13.71 32.65 27.59
C LYS A 157 13.02 33.38 26.44
N LEU A 158 12.88 32.74 25.28
CA LEU A 158 12.14 33.30 24.14
C LEU A 158 10.70 33.67 24.53
N PHE A 159 9.97 32.77 25.18
CA PHE A 159 8.58 33.02 25.57
C PHE A 159 8.45 34.15 26.61
N ASN A 160 9.38 34.23 27.57
CA ASN A 160 9.43 35.33 28.52
C ASN A 160 9.69 36.67 27.81
N GLU A 161 10.58 36.68 26.83
CA GLU A 161 10.91 37.88 26.06
C GLU A 161 9.73 38.32 25.18
N VAL A 162 9.08 37.39 24.49
CA VAL A 162 7.79 37.61 23.80
C VAL A 162 6.74 38.20 24.75
N GLY A 163 6.65 37.64 25.96
CA GLY A 163 5.73 38.11 27.00
C GLY A 163 6.03 39.54 27.49
N ARG A 164 7.31 39.91 27.58
CA ARG A 164 7.77 41.26 27.96
C ARG A 164 7.47 42.28 26.87
N LEU A 165 7.69 41.90 25.61
CA LEU A 165 7.56 42.77 24.44
C LEU A 165 6.12 43.03 24.01
N LEU A 166 5.24 42.04 24.17
CA LEU A 166 3.84 42.18 23.78
C LEU A 166 3.05 43.04 24.76
N ARG A 167 2.32 44.02 24.24
CA ARG A 167 1.28 44.71 25.01
C ARG A 167 0.11 43.78 25.34
N VAL A 168 -0.70 44.16 26.31
CA VAL A 168 -1.97 43.49 26.59
C VAL A 168 -2.87 43.50 25.34
N GLY A 169 -3.49 42.35 25.04
CA GLY A 169 -4.29 42.12 23.84
C GLY A 169 -3.45 41.91 22.58
N GLY A 170 -2.12 41.99 22.70
CA GLY A 170 -1.20 41.63 21.63
C GLY A 170 -1.13 40.12 21.40
N ARG A 171 -0.65 39.74 20.22
CA ARG A 171 -0.66 38.36 19.72
C ARG A 171 0.75 37.89 19.36
N TYR A 172 1.10 36.71 19.81
CA TYR A 172 2.22 35.95 19.27
C TYR A 172 1.66 34.97 18.24
N VAL A 173 2.04 35.14 16.98
CA VAL A 173 1.58 34.36 15.83
C VAL A 173 2.75 33.52 15.32
N VAL A 174 2.63 32.20 15.41
CA VAL A 174 3.70 31.25 15.05
C VAL A 174 3.25 30.36 13.90
N VAL A 175 3.99 30.36 12.81
CA VAL A 175 3.83 29.41 11.69
C VAL A 175 4.83 28.27 11.90
N SER A 176 4.34 27.05 12.10
CA SER A 176 5.14 25.90 12.53
C SER A 176 4.57 24.56 12.03
N LEU A 177 5.40 23.52 11.96
CA LEU A 177 4.93 22.13 11.80
C LEU A 177 4.32 21.54 13.07
N LEU A 178 4.43 22.28 14.18
CA LEU A 178 3.84 21.99 15.48
C LEU A 178 4.11 20.54 15.92
N GLN A 179 5.40 20.21 15.95
CA GLN A 179 5.85 18.91 16.43
C GLN A 179 5.44 18.70 17.90
N SER A 180 5.41 17.44 18.34
CA SER A 180 4.74 17.07 19.60
C SER A 180 5.37 17.76 20.83
N HIS A 181 6.69 17.95 20.83
CA HIS A 181 7.41 18.67 21.89
C HIS A 181 7.16 20.18 21.84
N ILE A 182 7.04 20.78 20.65
CA ILE A 182 6.68 22.19 20.47
C ILE A 182 5.24 22.44 20.97
N LEU A 183 4.29 21.57 20.61
CA LEU A 183 2.92 21.64 21.12
C LEU A 183 2.88 21.52 22.65
N SER A 184 3.65 20.58 23.21
CA SER A 184 3.74 20.35 24.65
C SER A 184 4.25 21.59 25.41
N ILE A 185 5.31 22.24 24.92
CA ILE A 185 5.84 23.43 25.58
C ILE A 185 4.90 24.64 25.46
N ILE A 186 4.20 24.80 24.34
CA ILE A 186 3.19 25.85 24.15
C ILE A 186 2.03 25.66 25.14
N LEU A 187 1.51 24.43 25.25
CA LEU A 187 0.40 24.09 26.16
C LEU A 187 0.77 24.23 27.64
N SER A 188 2.01 23.87 28.00
CA SER A 188 2.50 24.00 29.37
C SER A 188 2.88 25.43 29.76
N HIS A 189 3.03 26.35 28.80
CA HIS A 189 3.39 27.74 29.06
C HIS A 189 2.20 28.70 28.95
N PHE A 190 1.70 28.97 27.73
CA PHE A 190 0.80 30.10 27.46
C PHE A 190 -0.56 29.99 28.15
N PRO A 191 -1.29 28.85 28.09
CA PRO A 191 -2.53 28.70 28.85
C PRO A 191 -2.34 28.84 30.36
N LYS A 192 -1.21 28.33 30.90
CA LYS A 192 -0.92 28.36 32.34
C LYS A 192 -0.68 29.77 32.88
N ILE A 193 -0.11 30.66 32.05
CA ILE A 193 0.05 32.09 32.37
C ILE A 193 -1.17 32.93 31.97
N GLY A 194 -2.28 32.29 31.58
CA GLY A 194 -3.56 32.96 31.31
C GLY A 194 -3.72 33.54 29.91
N TRP A 195 -2.92 33.09 28.93
CA TRP A 195 -3.08 33.52 27.54
C TRP A 195 -4.10 32.65 26.81
N MET A 196 -4.82 33.25 25.86
CA MET A 196 -5.72 32.50 24.98
C MET A 196 -4.90 31.79 23.91
N LEU A 197 -5.19 30.51 23.66
CA LEU A 197 -4.52 29.71 22.65
C LEU A 197 -5.50 29.33 21.55
N ARG A 198 -5.15 29.67 20.31
CA ARG A 198 -5.85 29.22 19.12
C ARG A 198 -4.88 28.61 18.13
N ILE A 199 -5.21 27.46 17.56
CA ILE A 199 -4.38 26.78 16.56
C ILE A 199 -5.21 26.59 15.29
N VAL A 200 -4.66 27.02 14.16
CA VAL A 200 -5.33 26.98 12.86
C VAL A 200 -4.49 26.13 11.92
N HIS A 201 -5.06 25.05 11.37
CA HIS A 201 -4.42 24.29 10.31
C HIS A 201 -4.42 25.12 9.02
N CYS A 202 -3.24 25.35 8.44
CA CYS A 202 -3.08 26.07 7.19
C CYS A 202 -3.07 25.07 6.02
N VAL A 203 -4.26 24.79 5.49
CA VAL A 203 -4.43 23.83 4.38
C VAL A 203 -3.62 24.25 3.16
N GLU A 204 -3.68 25.53 2.78
CA GLU A 204 -3.00 26.06 1.59
C GLU A 204 -1.48 25.87 1.64
N ALA A 205 -0.84 26.25 2.76
CA ALA A 205 0.60 26.07 2.94
C ALA A 205 0.97 24.59 3.08
N SER A 206 0.10 23.78 3.68
CA SER A 206 0.32 22.34 3.79
C SER A 206 0.34 21.67 2.42
N GLU A 207 -0.45 22.15 1.46
CA GLU A 207 -0.53 21.59 0.11
C GLU A 207 0.56 22.11 -0.85
N GLN A 208 1.26 23.20 -0.53
CA GLN A 208 2.21 23.83 -1.45
C GLN A 208 3.58 23.13 -1.51
N TYR A 209 3.96 22.38 -0.47
CA TYR A 209 5.21 21.61 -0.45
C TYR A 209 5.32 20.59 -1.60
N ASP A 210 4.21 20.27 -2.27
CA ASP A 210 4.15 19.43 -3.48
C ASP A 210 4.87 20.02 -4.71
N VAL A 211 5.11 21.33 -4.76
CA VAL A 211 5.54 22.00 -6.01
C VAL A 211 7.03 22.35 -6.05
N TYR A 212 7.64 22.60 -4.88
CA TYR A 212 8.96 23.24 -4.83
C TYR A 212 10.16 22.27 -4.90
N GLU A 213 9.99 20.99 -4.57
CA GLU A 213 11.10 20.03 -4.49
C GLU A 213 11.00 18.86 -5.48
N GLY A 214 10.07 18.90 -6.44
CA GLY A 214 9.87 17.77 -7.36
C GLY A 214 9.45 16.49 -6.65
N SER A 215 8.89 16.63 -5.45
CA SER A 215 8.33 15.55 -4.64
C SER A 215 7.08 14.95 -5.31
N SER A 216 6.82 13.69 -5.01
CA SER A 216 5.62 12.98 -5.46
C SER A 216 4.37 13.69 -4.94
N GLU A 217 3.39 13.98 -5.82
CA GLU A 217 2.10 14.60 -5.47
C GLU A 217 1.48 13.98 -4.21
N GLY A 218 1.27 14.75 -3.14
CA GLY A 218 0.77 14.26 -1.84
C GLY A 218 1.77 14.35 -0.67
N SER A 219 2.86 15.09 -0.84
CA SER A 219 4.00 15.30 0.07
C SER A 219 3.89 16.50 1.02
N GLY A 220 2.71 17.12 1.08
CA GLY A 220 2.45 18.27 1.94
C GLY A 220 2.78 18.03 3.42
N LEU A 221 3.59 18.91 4.01
CA LEU A 221 3.83 18.91 5.46
C LEU A 221 2.68 19.66 6.16
N PRO A 222 2.12 19.15 7.26
CA PRO A 222 1.02 19.81 7.96
C PRO A 222 1.51 21.09 8.66
N VAL A 223 1.17 22.24 8.10
CA VAL A 223 1.51 23.57 8.62
C VAL A 223 0.39 24.10 9.50
N PHE A 224 0.76 24.63 10.67
CA PHE A 224 -0.17 25.24 11.61
C PHE A 224 0.22 26.69 11.91
N VAL A 225 -0.79 27.52 12.13
CA VAL A 225 -0.66 28.87 12.68
C VAL A 225 -1.16 28.85 14.12
N VAL A 226 -0.24 28.98 15.07
CA VAL A 226 -0.53 29.11 16.50
C VAL A 226 -0.67 30.59 16.84
N VAL A 227 -1.74 30.96 17.53
CA VAL A 227 -2.03 32.31 17.96
C VAL A 227 -2.21 32.32 19.48
N CYS A 228 -1.23 32.89 20.17
CA CYS A 228 -1.25 33.11 21.61
C CYS A 228 -1.59 34.57 21.89
N THR A 229 -2.70 34.86 22.58
CA THR A 229 -3.13 36.24 22.88
C THR A 229 -2.92 36.57 24.35
N LYS A 230 -2.16 37.63 24.63
CA LYS A 230 -1.86 38.11 25.99
C LYS A 230 -3.09 38.77 26.63
N MET A 231 -3.55 38.25 27.77
CA MET A 231 -4.72 38.75 28.51
C MET A 231 -4.32 39.28 29.89
N ILE A 232 -5.07 40.26 30.43
CA ILE A 232 -4.94 40.71 31.83
C ILE A 232 -5.78 39.82 32.75
N GLY A 233 -5.27 39.51 33.95
CA GLY A 233 -6.10 39.00 35.05
C GLY A 233 -6.69 37.60 34.81
N ALA A 234 -6.02 36.79 34.00
CA ALA A 234 -6.41 35.44 33.63
C ALA A 234 -5.55 34.35 34.31
N ALA A 235 -4.56 34.73 35.12
CA ALA A 235 -3.77 33.77 35.90
C ALA A 235 -4.69 32.97 36.84
N GLY A 236 -4.68 31.64 36.69
CA GLY A 236 -5.56 30.72 37.44
C GLY A 236 -6.96 30.52 36.85
N ARG A 237 -7.31 31.17 35.72
CA ARG A 237 -8.54 30.87 34.95
C ARG A 237 -8.22 29.91 33.82
N GLN A 238 -9.10 28.94 33.59
CA GLN A 238 -9.01 28.09 32.41
C GLN A 238 -9.35 28.90 31.17
N MET A 239 -8.33 29.22 30.37
CA MET A 239 -8.51 29.94 29.11
C MET A 239 -9.05 28.99 28.04
N PRO A 240 -9.94 29.48 27.15
CA PRO A 240 -10.45 28.66 26.07
C PRO A 240 -9.31 28.29 25.10
N ILE A 241 -9.29 27.01 24.72
CA ILE A 241 -8.44 26.47 23.66
C ILE A 241 -9.31 26.32 22.42
N GLU A 242 -8.82 26.84 21.31
CA GLU A 242 -9.56 26.85 20.05
C GLU A 242 -8.75 26.20 18.93
N PHE A 243 -9.43 25.41 18.09
CA PHE A 243 -8.82 24.73 16.95
C PHE A 243 -9.65 24.92 15.69
N SER A 244 -8.97 25.11 14.55
CA SER A 244 -9.60 25.11 13.23
C SER A 244 -8.89 24.09 12.36
N ILE A 245 -9.65 23.07 11.94
CA ILE A 245 -9.14 21.96 11.11
C ILE A 245 -9.08 22.32 9.62
N ASP A 246 -9.96 23.22 9.18
CA ASP A 246 -10.15 23.64 7.79
C ASP A 246 -9.52 25.01 7.49
N GLY A 247 -9.00 25.71 8.50
CA GLY A 247 -8.45 27.06 8.36
C GLY A 247 -9.50 28.18 8.44
N GLU A 248 -10.78 27.82 8.49
CA GLU A 248 -11.92 28.74 8.42
C GLU A 248 -12.76 28.73 9.69
N SER A 249 -13.28 27.54 10.05
CA SER A 249 -14.19 27.36 11.19
C SER A 249 -13.40 27.10 12.46
N VAL A 250 -13.57 27.99 13.44
CA VAL A 250 -12.90 27.88 14.75
C VAL A 250 -13.85 27.19 15.73
N GLN A 251 -13.38 26.11 16.33
CA GLN A 251 -14.10 25.34 17.34
C GLN A 251 -13.41 25.49 18.69
N ARG A 252 -14.19 25.65 19.76
CA ARG A 252 -13.67 25.62 21.13
C ARG A 252 -13.64 24.19 21.63
N LEU A 253 -12.48 23.78 22.14
CA LEU A 253 -12.25 22.44 22.64
C LEU A 253 -12.53 22.36 24.14
N SER A 254 -12.86 21.14 24.58
CA SER A 254 -13.19 20.85 25.97
C SER A 254 -11.95 20.55 26.84
N SER A 255 -10.84 20.10 26.23
CA SER A 255 -9.61 19.76 26.92
C SER A 255 -8.33 19.94 26.08
N GLU A 256 -7.16 19.91 26.74
CA GLU A 256 -5.85 19.95 26.07
C GLU A 256 -5.61 18.64 25.27
N GLU A 257 -6.11 17.50 25.76
CA GLU A 257 -5.99 16.20 25.10
C GLU A 257 -6.73 16.15 23.76
N GLU A 258 -7.91 16.76 23.68
CA GLU A 258 -8.69 16.87 22.44
C GLU A 258 -7.91 17.65 21.36
N LEU A 259 -7.18 18.71 21.75
CA LEU A 259 -6.32 19.45 20.83
C LEU A 259 -5.18 18.59 20.30
N VAL A 260 -4.50 17.87 21.20
CA VAL A 260 -3.39 16.98 20.85
C VAL A 260 -3.87 15.90 19.88
N GLU A 261 -5.02 15.29 20.14
CA GLU A 261 -5.59 14.26 19.27
C GLU A 261 -5.94 14.82 17.88
N ASN A 262 -6.54 16.01 17.81
CA ASN A 262 -6.88 16.65 16.53
C ASN A 262 -5.64 17.00 15.70
N ILE A 263 -4.58 17.53 16.32
CA ILE A 263 -3.31 17.80 15.63
C ILE A 263 -2.67 16.50 15.14
N GLN A 264 -2.69 15.45 15.98
CA GLN A 264 -2.18 14.13 15.59
C GLN A 264 -2.96 13.55 14.40
N ARG A 265 -4.29 13.69 14.36
CA ARG A 265 -5.13 13.26 13.22
C ARG A 265 -4.74 13.95 11.92
N VAL A 266 -4.52 15.28 11.95
CA VAL A 266 -4.07 16.02 10.77
C VAL A 266 -2.70 15.52 10.29
N ARG A 267 -1.76 15.34 11.21
CA ARG A 267 -0.40 14.85 10.89
C ARG A 267 -0.40 13.41 10.36
N GLN A 268 -1.18 12.51 10.96
CA GLN A 268 -1.34 11.14 10.50
C GLN A 268 -2.01 11.08 9.13
N GLY A 269 -3.01 11.92 8.88
CA GLY A 269 -3.64 12.04 7.57
C GLY A 269 -2.65 12.46 6.47
N ALA A 270 -1.83 13.49 6.73
CA ALA A 270 -0.79 13.92 5.81
C ALA A 270 0.24 12.81 5.53
N LEU A 271 0.68 12.11 6.57
CA LEU A 271 1.59 10.96 6.44
C LEU A 271 0.99 9.85 5.56
N ALA A 272 -0.27 9.51 5.78
CA ALA A 272 -0.95 8.45 5.05
C ALA A 272 -1.10 8.82 3.55
N LEU A 273 -1.37 10.08 3.25
CA LEU A 273 -1.39 10.60 1.87
C LEU A 273 -0.02 10.52 1.21
N TYR A 274 1.05 10.88 1.92
CA TYR A 274 2.42 10.78 1.42
C TYR A 274 2.82 9.33 1.11
N GLN A 275 2.50 8.40 2.03
CA GLN A 275 2.73 6.98 1.82
C GLN A 275 1.95 6.46 0.61
N ALA A 276 0.69 6.88 0.45
CA ALA A 276 -0.13 6.52 -0.70
C ALA A 276 0.44 7.02 -2.02
N ALA A 277 0.90 8.27 -2.05
CA ALA A 277 1.60 8.87 -3.19
C ALA A 277 2.88 8.11 -3.57
N SER A 278 3.54 7.51 -2.57
CA SER A 278 4.74 6.69 -2.73
C SER A 278 4.42 5.24 -3.11
N GLY A 279 3.16 4.89 -3.37
CA GLY A 279 2.71 3.57 -3.82
C GLY A 279 2.22 2.63 -2.70
N ALA A 280 2.20 3.09 -1.44
CA ALA A 280 1.63 2.29 -0.36
C ALA A 280 0.09 2.23 -0.44
N PRO A 281 -0.55 1.14 0.03
CA PRO A 281 -1.99 1.12 0.22
C PRO A 281 -2.44 2.12 1.30
N LEU A 282 -3.59 2.74 1.09
CA LEU A 282 -4.25 3.58 2.09
C LEU A 282 -5.53 2.91 2.61
N ASP A 283 -5.54 2.56 3.89
CA ASP A 283 -6.69 1.95 4.55
C ASP A 283 -7.66 3.01 5.12
N LEU A 284 -8.92 2.94 4.72
CA LEU A 284 -9.99 3.83 5.15
C LEU A 284 -10.89 3.12 6.16
N HIS A 285 -11.17 3.78 7.27
CA HIS A 285 -12.00 3.27 8.37
C HIS A 285 -13.24 4.16 8.55
N ARG A 286 -14.38 3.58 8.93
CA ARG A 286 -15.45 4.36 9.53
C ARG A 286 -15.15 4.62 11.01
N ALA A 287 -15.74 5.69 11.55
CA ALA A 287 -15.65 5.95 12.98
C ALA A 287 -16.26 4.77 13.76
N GLY A 288 -15.45 4.16 14.63
CA GLY A 288 -15.85 3.00 15.44
C GLY A 288 -15.53 1.63 14.84
N ASP A 289 -15.05 1.55 13.60
CA ASP A 289 -14.61 0.28 13.00
C ASP A 289 -13.24 -0.14 13.56
N ASN A 290 -13.11 -1.43 13.89
CA ASN A 290 -11.84 -2.02 14.34
C ASN A 290 -11.01 -2.61 13.19
N SER A 291 -11.55 -2.61 11.97
CA SER A 291 -10.87 -3.10 10.77
C SER A 291 -11.09 -2.13 9.60
N PRO A 292 -10.15 -2.09 8.64
CA PRO A 292 -10.32 -1.28 7.44
C PRO A 292 -11.61 -1.63 6.71
N ARG A 293 -12.26 -0.59 6.20
CA ARG A 293 -13.44 -0.72 5.36
C ARG A 293 -13.10 -0.63 3.88
N TYR A 294 -12.12 0.18 3.50
CA TYR A 294 -11.61 0.21 2.12
C TYR A 294 -10.10 0.22 2.14
N THR A 295 -9.49 -0.30 1.08
CA THR A 295 -8.08 -0.02 0.77
C THR A 295 -8.02 0.66 -0.57
N VAL A 296 -7.29 1.78 -0.64
CA VAL A 296 -7.05 2.54 -1.87
C VAL A 296 -5.61 2.35 -2.31
N HIS A 297 -5.43 1.89 -3.54
CA HIS A 297 -4.14 1.84 -4.22
C HIS A 297 -4.09 2.90 -5.32
N LEU A 298 -3.06 3.75 -5.30
CA LEU A 298 -2.83 4.70 -6.40
C LEU A 298 -1.98 4.04 -7.47
N ALA A 299 -2.49 4.02 -8.71
CA ALA A 299 -1.78 3.54 -9.88
C ALA A 299 -1.62 4.67 -10.90
N ASN A 300 -0.41 4.81 -11.44
CA ASN A 300 -0.12 5.77 -12.50
C ASN A 300 -0.10 5.07 -13.86
N ALA A 301 -0.50 5.78 -14.91
CA ALA A 301 -0.31 5.30 -16.27
C ALA A 301 1.21 5.12 -16.56
N PRO A 302 1.62 4.06 -17.27
CA PRO A 302 3.02 3.86 -17.61
C PRO A 302 3.53 4.98 -18.53
N GLY A 303 4.63 5.62 -18.14
CA GLY A 303 5.26 6.72 -18.91
C GLY A 303 5.57 7.96 -18.08
N ARG A 304 5.89 9.07 -18.75
CA ARG A 304 6.09 10.36 -18.07
C ARG A 304 4.74 10.96 -17.63
N PRO A 305 4.68 11.65 -16.48
CA PRO A 305 3.48 12.37 -16.05
C PRO A 305 3.03 13.36 -17.15
N PRO A 306 1.74 13.36 -17.54
CA PRO A 306 1.24 14.30 -18.54
C PRO A 306 1.17 15.72 -17.96
N GLN A 307 1.27 16.73 -18.83
CA GLN A 307 1.14 18.14 -18.43
C GLN A 307 -0.24 18.47 -17.83
N ASN A 308 -1.29 17.80 -18.32
CA ASN A 308 -2.65 17.91 -17.79
C ASN A 308 -3.03 16.54 -17.17
N PRO A 309 -2.87 16.35 -15.85
CA PRO A 309 -3.22 15.09 -15.23
C PRO A 309 -4.74 14.88 -15.26
N THR A 310 -5.14 13.65 -15.50
CA THR A 310 -6.51 13.15 -15.36
C THR A 310 -6.57 12.11 -14.25
N PHE A 311 -7.64 12.14 -13.47
CA PHE A 311 -7.79 11.30 -12.27
C PHE A 311 -9.20 10.71 -12.20
N ALA A 312 -9.29 9.45 -11.79
CA ALA A 312 -10.53 8.77 -11.49
C ALA A 312 -10.31 7.78 -10.32
N ALA A 313 -11.41 7.30 -9.75
CA ALA A 313 -11.38 6.13 -8.88
C ALA A 313 -12.06 4.95 -9.58
N PHE A 314 -11.67 3.73 -9.24
CA PHE A 314 -12.29 2.50 -9.70
C PHE A 314 -12.65 1.64 -8.49
N ILE A 315 -13.93 1.28 -8.37
CA ILE A 315 -14.41 0.40 -7.32
C ILE A 315 -14.24 -1.06 -7.79
N VAL A 316 -13.43 -1.81 -7.07
CA VAL A 316 -13.23 -3.25 -7.31
C VAL A 316 -14.48 -4.00 -6.80
N PRO A 317 -15.14 -4.83 -7.62
CA PRO A 317 -16.25 -5.64 -7.17
C PRO A 317 -15.82 -6.60 -6.04
N GLN A 318 -16.72 -6.86 -5.10
CA GLN A 318 -16.49 -7.81 -4.02
C GLN A 318 -16.11 -9.18 -4.57
N GLY A 319 -14.96 -9.70 -4.12
CA GLY A 319 -14.42 -10.98 -4.56
C GLY A 319 -13.41 -10.86 -5.71
N GLY A 320 -13.31 -9.69 -6.36
CA GLY A 320 -12.32 -9.43 -7.41
C GLY A 320 -10.96 -9.00 -6.88
N GLU A 321 -10.77 -8.80 -5.58
CA GLU A 321 -9.56 -8.17 -5.03
C GLU A 321 -8.28 -8.99 -5.28
N THR A 322 -8.44 -10.29 -5.52
CA THR A 322 -7.35 -11.23 -5.85
C THR A 322 -7.12 -11.38 -7.35
N ASP A 323 -8.02 -10.88 -8.20
CA ASP A 323 -7.85 -10.96 -9.65
C ASP A 323 -6.65 -10.10 -10.05
N TRP A 324 -5.82 -10.61 -10.95
CA TRP A 324 -4.57 -9.95 -11.35
C TRP A 324 -4.77 -8.47 -11.71
N LEU A 325 -5.84 -8.13 -12.42
CA LEU A 325 -6.17 -6.77 -12.85
C LEU A 325 -6.30 -5.76 -11.69
N PHE A 326 -6.70 -6.22 -10.50
CA PHE A 326 -6.94 -5.38 -9.33
C PHE A 326 -5.88 -5.58 -8.24
N GLY A 327 -5.35 -6.80 -8.10
CA GLY A 327 -4.45 -7.24 -7.05
C GLY A 327 -2.96 -6.97 -7.30
N SER A 328 -2.49 -6.93 -8.54
CA SER A 328 -1.08 -6.67 -8.89
C SER A 328 -0.82 -5.20 -9.28
N ASP A 329 0.43 -4.75 -9.15
CA ASP A 329 0.81 -3.39 -9.57
C ASP A 329 0.69 -3.24 -11.10
N GLU A 330 1.12 -4.25 -11.85
CA GLU A 330 1.03 -4.30 -13.31
C GLU A 330 -0.43 -4.30 -13.78
N GLY A 331 -1.29 -5.07 -13.12
CA GLY A 331 -2.72 -5.11 -13.40
C GLY A 331 -3.39 -3.76 -13.17
N ARG A 332 -3.08 -3.10 -12.05
CA ARG A 332 -3.59 -1.74 -11.76
C ARG A 332 -3.08 -0.70 -12.77
N GLN A 333 -1.84 -0.82 -13.26
CA GLN A 333 -1.33 0.05 -14.34
C GLN A 333 -2.07 -0.19 -15.66
N GLN A 334 -2.35 -1.45 -16.02
CA GLN A 334 -3.15 -1.79 -17.19
C GLN A 334 -4.59 -1.28 -17.06
N LEU A 335 -5.19 -1.39 -15.88
CA LEU A 335 -6.52 -0.84 -15.59
C LEU A 335 -6.53 0.68 -15.75
N THR A 336 -5.49 1.37 -15.25
CA THR A 336 -5.31 2.81 -15.39
C THR A 336 -5.27 3.24 -16.87
N LYS A 337 -4.50 2.51 -17.68
CA LYS A 337 -4.43 2.73 -19.14
C LYS A 337 -5.79 2.50 -19.81
N SER A 338 -6.51 1.46 -19.41
CA SER A 338 -7.82 1.10 -19.97
C SER A 338 -8.90 2.11 -19.60
N ALA A 339 -8.83 2.69 -18.40
CA ALA A 339 -9.68 3.78 -17.94
C ALA A 339 -9.38 5.12 -18.64
N GLY A 340 -8.27 5.23 -19.37
CA GLY A 340 -7.89 6.44 -20.10
C GLY A 340 -7.49 7.61 -19.21
N VAL A 341 -7.06 7.33 -17.97
CA VAL A 341 -6.63 8.36 -17.00
C VAL A 341 -5.15 8.27 -16.69
N SER A 342 -4.54 9.40 -16.30
CA SER A 342 -3.13 9.46 -15.93
C SER A 342 -2.83 8.84 -14.56
N ARG A 343 -3.80 8.90 -13.64
CA ARG A 343 -3.75 8.24 -12.34
C ARG A 343 -5.12 7.69 -11.98
N LEU A 344 -5.15 6.50 -11.40
CA LEU A 344 -6.35 5.80 -10.97
C LEU A 344 -6.23 5.43 -9.48
N ALA A 345 -7.25 5.74 -8.70
CA ALA A 345 -7.41 5.21 -7.35
C ALA A 345 -8.22 3.91 -7.40
N VAL A 346 -7.56 2.77 -7.20
CA VAL A 346 -8.20 1.44 -7.18
C VAL A 346 -8.66 1.14 -5.77
N VAL A 347 -9.98 1.04 -5.57
CA VAL A 347 -10.63 0.95 -4.26
C VAL A 347 -11.16 -0.46 -4.03
N SER A 348 -10.54 -1.17 -3.11
CA SER A 348 -10.91 -2.53 -2.71
C SER A 348 -11.83 -2.52 -1.49
N LEU A 349 -12.86 -3.37 -1.51
CA LEU A 349 -13.81 -3.56 -0.42
C LEU A 349 -13.33 -4.70 0.50
N HIS A 350 -13.28 -4.45 1.81
CA HIS A 350 -12.80 -5.42 2.78
C HIS A 350 -13.82 -6.52 3.10
N ARG A 351 -13.31 -7.72 3.37
CA ARG A 351 -14.12 -8.85 3.83
C ARG A 351 -14.65 -8.60 5.24
N GLY A 352 -15.90 -8.99 5.49
CA GLY A 352 -16.54 -8.87 6.81
C GLY A 352 -17.16 -7.51 7.08
N GLN A 353 -17.00 -6.56 6.16
CA GLN A 353 -17.69 -5.29 6.14
C GLN A 353 -19.01 -5.41 5.38
N GLU A 354 -20.04 -4.72 5.85
CA GLU A 354 -21.33 -4.67 5.17
C GLU A 354 -21.39 -3.46 4.25
N TYR A 355 -21.60 -3.70 2.96
CA TYR A 355 -21.83 -2.66 1.97
C TYR A 355 -23.30 -2.72 1.53
N PRO A 356 -24.00 -1.57 1.50
CA PRO A 356 -25.26 -1.49 0.79
C PRO A 356 -25.04 -1.97 -0.65
N GLY A 357 -25.99 -2.73 -1.21
CA GLY A 357 -25.91 -3.18 -2.62
C GLY A 357 -26.02 -2.05 -3.64
N ASP A 358 -25.99 -0.79 -3.20
CA ASP A 358 -25.98 0.39 -4.05
C ASP A 358 -24.55 0.95 -4.16
N LEU A 359 -24.17 1.29 -5.39
CA LEU A 359 -22.87 1.89 -5.67
C LEU A 359 -22.81 3.35 -5.18
N GLU A 360 -23.97 4.00 -5.05
CA GLU A 360 -24.07 5.42 -4.73
C GLU A 360 -23.71 5.74 -3.27
N THR A 361 -24.06 4.87 -2.32
CA THR A 361 -23.63 5.02 -0.93
C THR A 361 -22.13 4.84 -0.80
N ILE A 362 -21.54 3.86 -1.50
CA ILE A 362 -20.09 3.67 -1.53
C ILE A 362 -19.40 4.90 -2.14
N ARG A 363 -19.90 5.41 -3.27
CA ARG A 363 -19.40 6.63 -3.91
C ARG A 363 -19.42 7.81 -2.95
N LYS A 364 -20.55 8.05 -2.27
CA LYS A 364 -20.70 9.14 -1.31
C LYS A 364 -19.73 9.03 -0.14
N GLU A 365 -19.50 7.81 0.34
CA GLU A 365 -18.60 7.52 1.45
C GLU A 365 -17.13 7.77 1.11
N ILE A 366 -16.65 7.30 -0.04
CA ILE A 366 -15.23 7.42 -0.42
C ILE A 366 -14.90 8.77 -1.06
N SER A 367 -15.89 9.48 -1.62
CA SER A 367 -15.69 10.73 -2.37
C SER A 367 -14.80 11.76 -1.68
N PRO A 368 -14.98 12.08 -0.36
CA PRO A 368 -14.14 13.06 0.32
C PRO A 368 -12.66 12.65 0.35
N CYS A 369 -12.38 11.35 0.52
CA CYS A 369 -11.01 10.84 0.53
C CYS A 369 -10.40 10.82 -0.87
N ILE A 370 -11.15 10.32 -1.86
CA ILE A 370 -10.72 10.30 -3.28
C ILE A 370 -10.39 11.72 -3.77
N ARG A 371 -11.17 12.74 -3.37
CA ARG A 371 -10.86 14.14 -3.69
C ARG A 371 -9.53 14.60 -3.12
N ARG A 372 -9.19 14.23 -1.89
CA ARG A 372 -7.90 14.57 -1.28
C ARG A 372 -6.71 13.88 -1.97
N LEU A 373 -6.94 12.67 -2.50
CA LEU A 373 -5.93 11.92 -3.27
C LEU A 373 -5.74 12.44 -4.71
N ALA A 374 -6.66 13.25 -5.21
CA ALA A 374 -6.58 13.80 -6.56
C ALA A 374 -5.49 14.88 -6.66
N PRO A 375 -4.88 15.05 -7.85
CA PRO A 375 -4.03 16.20 -8.15
C PRO A 375 -4.73 17.51 -7.81
N LYS A 376 -3.99 18.51 -7.29
CA LYS A 376 -4.54 19.79 -6.80
C LYS A 376 -5.50 20.44 -7.81
N ALA A 377 -5.13 20.45 -9.09
CA ALA A 377 -5.93 21.02 -10.18
C ALA A 377 -7.31 20.37 -10.36
N LEU A 378 -7.52 19.16 -9.84
CA LEU A 378 -8.76 18.40 -9.98
C LEU A 378 -9.58 18.30 -8.70
N ARG A 379 -9.08 18.74 -7.53
CA ARG A 379 -9.76 18.57 -6.22
C ARG A 379 -11.13 19.24 -6.15
N GLU A 380 -11.26 20.39 -6.81
CA GLU A 380 -12.51 21.15 -6.93
C GLU A 380 -13.47 20.58 -8.00
N SER A 381 -12.99 19.68 -8.85
CA SER A 381 -13.80 19.07 -9.90
C SER A 381 -14.49 17.78 -9.42
N LEU A 382 -15.54 17.37 -10.14
CA LEU A 382 -16.20 16.10 -9.87
C LEU A 382 -15.33 14.96 -10.41
N ILE A 383 -14.80 14.14 -9.49
CA ILE A 383 -13.94 13.01 -9.85
C ILE A 383 -14.80 11.83 -10.30
N PRO A 384 -14.58 11.27 -11.49
CA PRO A 384 -15.28 10.07 -11.93
C PRO A 384 -14.96 8.87 -11.03
N ILE A 385 -16.01 8.17 -10.57
CA ILE A 385 -15.88 6.91 -9.84
C ILE A 385 -16.47 5.78 -10.70
N LEU A 386 -15.58 4.97 -11.25
CA LEU A 386 -15.80 3.91 -12.22
C LEU A 386 -16.09 2.57 -11.52
N SER A 387 -16.74 1.67 -12.25
CA SER A 387 -16.97 0.26 -11.87
C SER A 387 -17.18 -0.56 -13.16
N LEU A 388 -17.12 -1.90 -13.09
CA LEU A 388 -17.36 -2.74 -14.27
C LEU A 388 -18.77 -2.60 -14.86
N ALA A 389 -19.80 -2.40 -14.03
CA ALA A 389 -21.20 -2.32 -14.46
C ALA A 389 -21.97 -1.18 -13.73
N PRO A 390 -21.67 0.10 -14.04
CA PRO A 390 -22.12 1.24 -13.23
C PRO A 390 -23.64 1.45 -13.15
N ASN A 391 -24.41 0.80 -14.02
CA ASN A 391 -25.88 0.88 -14.08
C ASN A 391 -26.57 -0.41 -13.60
N ASP A 392 -25.82 -1.36 -13.07
CA ASP A 392 -26.32 -2.64 -12.58
C ASP A 392 -26.14 -2.72 -11.05
N ALA A 393 -27.11 -3.30 -10.34
CA ALA A 393 -26.96 -3.60 -8.92
C ALA A 393 -25.81 -4.59 -8.64
N SER A 394 -25.35 -5.33 -9.66
CA SER A 394 -24.18 -6.20 -9.60
C SER A 394 -22.83 -5.45 -9.56
N ALA A 395 -22.77 -4.12 -9.74
CA ALA A 395 -21.50 -3.37 -9.82
C ALA A 395 -20.63 -3.49 -8.56
N VAL A 396 -21.26 -3.61 -7.39
CA VAL A 396 -20.56 -3.79 -6.11
C VAL A 396 -19.97 -5.19 -5.99
N GLY A 397 -20.43 -6.15 -6.81
CA GLY A 397 -20.15 -7.57 -6.67
C GLY A 397 -20.95 -8.21 -5.55
N GLN A 398 -21.16 -9.52 -5.64
CA GLN A 398 -21.82 -10.30 -4.59
C GLN A 398 -20.83 -11.31 -4.00
N ARG A 399 -20.48 -11.13 -2.73
CA ARG A 399 -19.73 -12.09 -1.93
C ARG A 399 -20.68 -12.78 -0.96
N ASN A 400 -20.97 -14.04 -1.21
CA ASN A 400 -21.81 -14.84 -0.32
C ASN A 400 -20.96 -15.81 0.48
N VAL A 401 -20.85 -15.60 1.80
CA VAL A 401 -20.12 -16.52 2.67
C VAL A 401 -20.97 -17.77 2.92
N ILE A 402 -20.50 -18.90 2.44
CA ILE A 402 -21.17 -20.21 2.57
C ILE A 402 -20.82 -20.85 3.92
N TYR A 403 -19.57 -20.73 4.34
CA TYR A 403 -19.08 -21.35 5.56
C TYR A 403 -17.89 -20.58 6.13
N LYS A 404 -17.83 -20.45 7.46
CA LYS A 404 -16.65 -20.01 8.20
C LYS A 404 -16.20 -21.14 9.10
N GLY A 405 -14.90 -21.43 9.11
CA GLY A 405 -14.34 -22.48 9.92
C GLY A 405 -12.99 -22.09 10.49
N HIS A 406 -12.50 -22.91 11.42
CA HIS A 406 -11.18 -22.79 12.01
C HIS A 406 -10.46 -24.13 11.92
N SER A 407 -9.17 -24.08 11.62
CA SER A 407 -8.26 -25.22 11.69
C SER A 407 -7.11 -24.91 12.65
N ASN A 408 -6.71 -25.89 13.44
CA ASN A 408 -5.55 -25.77 14.32
C ASN A 408 -4.23 -25.57 13.54
N LEU A 409 -4.17 -26.00 12.28
CA LEU A 409 -2.96 -25.90 11.45
C LEU A 409 -2.98 -24.66 10.54
N THR A 410 -4.16 -24.25 10.09
CA THR A 410 -4.32 -23.23 9.05
C THR A 410 -4.94 -21.93 9.57
N GLY A 411 -5.46 -21.94 10.80
CA GLY A 411 -6.20 -20.84 11.39
C GLY A 411 -7.61 -20.70 10.81
N ASP A 412 -8.14 -19.49 10.86
CA ASP A 412 -9.48 -19.19 10.35
C ASP A 412 -9.52 -19.20 8.83
N PHE A 413 -10.60 -19.76 8.28
CA PHE A 413 -10.83 -19.83 6.84
C PHE A 413 -12.31 -19.59 6.50
N VAL A 414 -12.54 -19.24 5.24
CA VAL A 414 -13.88 -18.98 4.70
C VAL A 414 -14.06 -19.71 3.38
N VAL A 415 -15.26 -20.26 3.19
CA VAL A 415 -15.77 -20.69 1.88
C VAL A 415 -16.78 -19.67 1.43
N GLU A 416 -16.55 -19.07 0.27
CA GLU A 416 -17.42 -18.03 -0.30
C GLU A 416 -17.74 -18.29 -1.76
N GLU A 417 -18.90 -17.81 -2.20
CA GLU A 417 -19.30 -17.74 -3.61
C GLU A 417 -19.17 -16.30 -4.09
N VAL A 418 -18.47 -16.13 -5.21
CA VAL A 418 -18.29 -14.83 -5.86
C VAL A 418 -18.61 -14.95 -7.35
N GLU A 419 -19.12 -13.86 -7.91
CA GLU A 419 -19.38 -13.76 -9.34
C GLU A 419 -18.12 -13.24 -10.04
N THR A 420 -17.62 -13.98 -11.01
CA THR A 420 -16.44 -13.61 -11.80
C THR A 420 -16.83 -13.36 -13.24
N SER A 421 -16.29 -12.30 -13.83
CA SER A 421 -16.38 -12.00 -15.25
C SER A 421 -15.13 -12.53 -15.95
N ARG A 422 -15.19 -13.72 -16.57
CA ARG A 422 -14.15 -14.16 -17.53
C ARG A 422 -14.51 -13.70 -18.96
N LYS A 423 -13.54 -13.76 -19.87
CA LYS A 423 -13.50 -13.24 -21.26
C LYS A 423 -14.76 -13.49 -22.14
N ASP A 424 -15.69 -14.35 -21.75
CA ASP A 424 -16.84 -14.81 -22.56
C ASP A 424 -18.18 -14.09 -22.32
N SER A 425 -18.20 -12.92 -21.66
CA SER A 425 -19.40 -12.08 -21.45
C SER A 425 -20.55 -12.72 -20.64
N GLN A 426 -20.40 -13.95 -20.14
CA GLN A 426 -21.31 -14.56 -19.17
C GLN A 426 -20.67 -14.55 -17.78
N SER A 427 -21.39 -14.00 -16.81
CA SER A 427 -20.98 -14.08 -15.42
C SER A 427 -21.04 -15.52 -14.94
N LYS A 428 -19.96 -15.96 -14.30
CA LYS A 428 -19.84 -17.31 -13.77
C LYS A 428 -19.63 -17.25 -12.27
N ILE A 429 -20.30 -18.12 -11.55
CA ILE A 429 -20.19 -18.18 -10.09
C ILE A 429 -19.14 -19.22 -9.76
N VAL A 430 -18.15 -18.79 -8.99
CA VAL A 430 -17.10 -19.66 -8.47
C VAL A 430 -17.22 -19.74 -6.96
N ARG A 431 -16.95 -20.91 -6.40
CA ARG A 431 -16.80 -21.13 -4.97
C ARG A 431 -15.31 -21.16 -4.64
N ARG A 432 -14.91 -20.38 -3.65
CA ARG A 432 -13.51 -20.21 -3.25
C ARG A 432 -13.31 -20.59 -1.79
N LEU A 433 -12.16 -21.19 -1.50
CA LEU A 433 -11.61 -21.37 -0.15
C LEU A 433 -10.51 -20.33 0.07
N ILE A 434 -10.59 -19.58 1.16
CA ILE A 434 -9.60 -18.55 1.51
C ILE A 434 -9.24 -18.63 2.98
N PHE A 435 -7.94 -18.67 3.26
CA PHE A 435 -7.41 -18.58 4.62
C PHE A 435 -7.32 -17.11 5.05
N LEU A 436 -7.85 -16.77 6.22
CA LEU A 436 -7.92 -15.38 6.69
C LEU A 436 -6.55 -14.83 7.11
N GLN A 437 -5.58 -15.69 7.37
CA GLN A 437 -4.18 -15.30 7.58
C GLN A 437 -3.53 -14.76 6.29
N ASN A 438 -3.95 -15.26 5.12
CA ASN A 438 -3.49 -14.81 3.80
C ASN A 438 -4.69 -14.54 2.89
N PRO A 439 -5.47 -13.47 3.15
CA PRO A 439 -6.75 -13.25 2.50
C PRO A 439 -6.66 -12.91 1.01
N ARG A 440 -5.44 -12.61 0.51
CA ARG A 440 -5.14 -12.29 -0.89
C ARG A 440 -4.84 -13.52 -1.75
N ILE A 441 -4.69 -14.70 -1.16
CA ILE A 441 -4.40 -15.95 -1.87
C ILE A 441 -5.65 -16.81 -1.86
N VAL A 442 -6.17 -17.12 -3.04
CA VAL A 442 -7.25 -18.11 -3.21
C VAL A 442 -6.62 -19.49 -3.14
N GLN A 443 -7.04 -20.30 -2.17
CA GLN A 443 -6.46 -21.62 -1.90
C GLN A 443 -7.08 -22.71 -2.77
N SER A 444 -8.37 -22.62 -3.03
CA SER A 444 -9.06 -23.51 -3.97
C SER A 444 -10.22 -22.76 -4.62
N GLU A 445 -10.44 -22.99 -5.91
CA GLU A 445 -11.54 -22.42 -6.68
C GLU A 445 -12.27 -23.53 -7.44
N ALA A 446 -13.60 -23.53 -7.39
CA ALA A 446 -14.45 -24.47 -8.12
C ALA A 446 -15.59 -23.72 -8.82
N MET A 447 -15.72 -23.96 -10.13
CA MET A 447 -16.85 -23.45 -10.91
C MET A 447 -18.16 -24.09 -10.42
N LEU A 448 -19.24 -23.31 -10.38
CA LEU A 448 -20.56 -23.82 -10.03
C LEU A 448 -21.48 -23.89 -11.26
N LYS A 449 -22.26 -24.96 -11.37
CA LYS A 449 -23.39 -25.08 -12.29
C LYS A 449 -24.71 -25.17 -11.54
N THR A 450 -25.77 -24.64 -12.15
CA THR A 450 -27.12 -24.73 -11.59
C THR A 450 -27.82 -25.97 -12.13
N VAL A 451 -28.19 -26.88 -11.24
CA VAL A 451 -28.96 -28.10 -11.56
C VAL A 451 -30.34 -28.03 -10.92
N ARG A 452 -31.34 -28.66 -11.53
CA ARG A 452 -32.68 -28.78 -10.92
C ARG A 452 -32.70 -29.97 -9.95
N SER A 453 -33.11 -29.73 -8.71
CA SER A 453 -33.34 -30.81 -7.75
C SER A 453 -34.54 -31.68 -8.16
N ARG A 454 -34.67 -32.87 -7.55
CA ARG A 454 -35.84 -33.75 -7.72
C ARG A 454 -37.18 -33.06 -7.40
N LYS A 455 -37.17 -31.97 -6.62
CA LYS A 455 -38.35 -31.15 -6.27
C LYS A 455 -38.53 -29.92 -7.17
N GLY A 456 -37.76 -29.77 -8.24
CA GLY A 456 -37.83 -28.64 -9.18
C GLY A 456 -37.04 -27.40 -8.77
N ASN A 457 -36.62 -27.28 -7.50
CA ASN A 457 -35.85 -26.12 -7.03
C ASN A 457 -34.43 -26.13 -7.61
N PRO A 458 -33.91 -24.97 -8.10
CA PRO A 458 -32.53 -24.85 -8.55
C PRO A 458 -31.57 -25.03 -7.38
N LYS A 459 -30.51 -25.82 -7.59
CA LYS A 459 -29.43 -26.07 -6.65
C LYS A 459 -28.10 -25.80 -7.35
N ARG A 460 -27.22 -25.01 -6.74
CA ARG A 460 -25.85 -24.83 -7.21
C ARG A 460 -25.01 -26.02 -6.76
N VAL A 461 -24.30 -26.63 -7.69
CA VAL A 461 -23.37 -27.74 -7.46
C VAL A 461 -22.05 -27.45 -8.15
N VAL A 462 -20.97 -28.03 -7.65
CA VAL A 462 -19.66 -27.92 -8.29
C VAL A 462 -19.71 -28.54 -9.68
N ASP A 463 -19.16 -27.83 -10.65
CA ASP A 463 -18.99 -28.32 -12.00
C ASP A 463 -17.70 -29.14 -12.09
N THR A 464 -17.83 -30.45 -11.91
CA THR A 464 -16.70 -31.40 -11.99
C THR A 464 -16.11 -31.56 -13.38
N ASP A 465 -16.77 -30.99 -14.40
CA ASP A 465 -16.33 -31.06 -15.80
C ASP A 465 -15.37 -29.90 -16.15
N HIS A 466 -15.09 -28.99 -15.19
CA HIS A 466 -14.25 -27.83 -15.38
C HIS A 466 -13.20 -27.70 -14.25
N LEU A 467 -11.94 -27.51 -14.63
CA LEU A 467 -10.87 -27.14 -13.69
C LEU A 467 -10.73 -25.62 -13.68
N SER A 468 -10.83 -25.01 -12.50
CA SER A 468 -10.77 -23.55 -12.38
C SER A 468 -9.36 -22.99 -12.56
N CYS A 469 -8.35 -23.74 -12.09
CA CYS A 469 -6.94 -23.36 -12.11
C CYS A 469 -6.24 -23.89 -13.36
N GLU A 470 -5.45 -23.04 -14.01
CA GLU A 470 -4.80 -23.39 -15.27
C GLU A 470 -3.66 -24.40 -15.07
N HIS A 471 -2.84 -24.24 -14.03
CA HIS A 471 -1.72 -25.14 -13.74
C HIS A 471 -2.15 -26.60 -13.53
N HIS A 472 -3.37 -26.85 -13.02
CA HIS A 472 -3.90 -28.21 -12.88
C HIS A 472 -4.04 -28.92 -14.24
N TYR A 473 -4.37 -28.21 -15.31
CA TYR A 473 -4.39 -28.79 -16.66
C TYR A 473 -3.00 -29.28 -17.09
N TYR A 474 -1.97 -28.48 -16.84
CA TYR A 474 -0.59 -28.85 -17.16
C TYR A 474 -0.07 -29.99 -16.28
N MET A 475 -0.44 -30.03 -14.99
CA MET A 475 -0.07 -31.17 -14.13
C MET A 475 -0.68 -32.49 -14.62
N LEU A 476 -1.93 -32.47 -15.11
CA LEU A 476 -2.58 -33.64 -15.68
C LEU A 476 -1.91 -34.19 -16.95
N ILE A 477 -1.09 -33.39 -17.63
CA ILE A 477 -0.25 -33.87 -18.75
C ILE A 477 0.68 -34.98 -18.27
N GLY A 478 1.31 -34.81 -17.10
CA GLY A 478 2.21 -35.82 -16.54
C GLY A 478 1.49 -37.11 -16.16
N VAL A 479 0.27 -37.01 -15.63
CA VAL A 479 -0.60 -38.17 -15.37
C VAL A 479 -0.96 -38.89 -16.68
N SER A 480 -1.33 -38.12 -17.71
CA SER A 480 -1.66 -38.65 -19.03
C SER A 480 -0.45 -39.35 -19.67
N ALA A 481 0.74 -38.78 -19.54
CA ALA A 481 1.99 -39.37 -20.02
C ALA A 481 2.28 -40.71 -19.30
N ALA A 482 2.18 -40.74 -17.98
CA ALA A 482 2.39 -41.96 -17.17
C ALA A 482 1.46 -43.11 -17.56
N LEU A 483 0.22 -42.79 -17.95
CA LEU A 483 -0.83 -43.78 -18.23
C LEU A 483 -0.90 -44.17 -19.72
N SER A 484 -0.24 -43.42 -20.60
CA SER A 484 -0.26 -43.69 -22.04
C SER A 484 0.68 -44.83 -22.46
N ASP A 485 1.69 -45.15 -21.65
CA ASP A 485 2.70 -46.19 -21.95
C ASP A 485 2.34 -47.59 -21.41
N ALA A 486 1.17 -47.74 -20.76
CA ALA A 486 0.65 -49.05 -20.40
C ALA A 486 0.30 -49.82 -21.68
N SER A 487 1.08 -50.85 -21.98
CA SER A 487 1.03 -51.71 -23.17
C SER A 487 -0.24 -52.60 -23.25
N LEU A 488 -1.41 -52.10 -22.84
CA LEU A 488 -2.69 -52.79 -22.82
C LEU A 488 -3.76 -52.01 -23.60
N VAL A 489 -3.86 -52.43 -24.86
CA VAL A 489 -5.06 -52.55 -25.71
C VAL A 489 -5.45 -51.36 -26.62
N PRO A 490 -5.57 -51.62 -27.95
CA PRO A 490 -6.21 -50.74 -28.91
C PRO A 490 -7.74 -50.87 -28.82
N SER A 491 -8.44 -49.79 -28.49
CA SER A 491 -9.81 -49.59 -28.97
C SER A 491 -10.16 -48.10 -28.93
N LYS A 492 -10.83 -47.66 -29.99
CA LYS A 492 -11.14 -46.26 -30.33
C LYS A 492 -12.40 -45.73 -29.63
N GLU A 493 -12.85 -46.36 -28.56
CA GLU A 493 -14.14 -46.05 -27.92
C GLU A 493 -13.96 -45.77 -26.43
N ASN A 494 -14.17 -44.51 -26.03
CA ASN A 494 -14.33 -44.02 -24.66
C ASN A 494 -13.25 -44.44 -23.64
N LYS A 495 -12.05 -43.84 -23.73
CA LYS A 495 -11.06 -43.88 -22.64
C LYS A 495 -11.47 -42.91 -21.52
N VAL A 496 -12.25 -43.40 -20.56
CA VAL A 496 -12.27 -42.80 -19.21
C VAL A 496 -10.96 -43.20 -18.54
N LEU A 497 -10.14 -42.23 -18.13
CA LEU A 497 -8.99 -42.47 -17.27
C LEU A 497 -9.50 -43.08 -15.96
N VAL A 498 -9.37 -44.40 -15.79
CA VAL A 498 -9.67 -45.07 -14.53
C VAL A 498 -8.39 -45.05 -13.70
N ALA A 499 -8.24 -44.03 -12.85
CA ALA A 499 -7.12 -43.90 -11.93
C ALA A 499 -7.54 -44.29 -10.50
N LEU A 500 -6.64 -44.97 -9.79
CA LEU A 500 -6.69 -45.12 -8.33
C LEU A 500 -5.85 -43.99 -7.73
N ILE A 501 -6.47 -43.14 -6.93
CA ILE A 501 -5.89 -41.90 -6.42
C ILE A 501 -5.76 -42.01 -4.90
N SER A 502 -4.53 -41.88 -4.41
CA SER A 502 -4.22 -41.68 -3.00
C SER A 502 -3.82 -40.23 -2.78
N ALA A 503 -4.72 -39.42 -2.25
CA ALA A 503 -4.45 -38.03 -1.87
C ALA A 503 -3.94 -37.97 -0.42
N VAL A 504 -3.00 -37.08 -0.14
CA VAL A 504 -2.46 -36.85 1.20
C VAL A 504 -2.68 -35.39 1.56
N GLU A 505 -3.36 -35.17 2.68
CA GLU A 505 -3.66 -33.83 3.19
C GLU A 505 -3.27 -33.79 4.68
N ILE A 506 -2.52 -32.78 5.09
CA ILE A 506 -2.07 -32.66 6.47
C ILE A 506 -3.20 -32.17 7.39
N ASP A 507 -4.14 -31.39 6.84
CA ASP A 507 -5.21 -30.74 7.57
C ASP A 507 -6.56 -31.44 7.35
N SER A 508 -6.98 -32.23 8.35
CA SER A 508 -8.31 -32.89 8.35
C SER A 508 -9.47 -31.93 8.11
N ALA A 509 -9.38 -30.66 8.51
CA ALA A 509 -10.45 -29.69 8.29
C ALA A 509 -10.63 -29.38 6.80
N MET A 510 -9.55 -29.44 6.00
CA MET A 510 -9.62 -29.21 4.55
C MET A 510 -10.35 -30.35 3.83
N ILE A 511 -10.25 -31.57 4.32
CA ILE A 511 -10.98 -32.73 3.79
C ILE A 511 -12.47 -32.59 4.05
N ASP A 512 -12.84 -32.17 5.27
CA ASP A 512 -14.21 -31.86 5.64
C ASP A 512 -14.81 -30.78 4.74
N VAL A 513 -14.04 -29.72 4.48
CA VAL A 513 -14.42 -28.62 3.60
C VAL A 513 -14.58 -29.10 2.16
N ALA A 514 -13.62 -29.87 1.65
CA ALA A 514 -13.65 -30.41 0.29
C ALA A 514 -14.87 -31.30 0.06
N THR A 515 -15.18 -32.16 1.04
CA THR A 515 -16.33 -33.09 0.99
C THR A 515 -17.66 -32.35 1.08
N LYS A 516 -17.80 -31.41 2.03
CA LYS A 516 -19.07 -30.71 2.28
C LYS A 516 -19.37 -29.63 1.23
N TYR A 517 -18.33 -28.93 0.75
CA TYR A 517 -18.49 -27.71 -0.03
C TYR A 517 -17.85 -27.75 -1.43
N PHE A 518 -16.91 -28.64 -1.72
CA PHE A 518 -16.27 -28.74 -3.04
C PHE A 518 -16.61 -30.02 -3.82
N GLY A 519 -17.49 -30.87 -3.29
CA GLY A 519 -18.00 -32.03 -4.00
C GLY A 519 -17.03 -33.22 -4.06
N LEU A 520 -15.98 -33.23 -3.23
CA LEU A 520 -15.11 -34.38 -3.07
C LEU A 520 -15.94 -35.60 -2.64
N THR A 521 -15.84 -36.68 -3.40
CA THR A 521 -16.49 -37.96 -3.10
C THR A 521 -15.41 -39.00 -2.89
N LEU A 522 -15.40 -39.61 -1.70
CA LEU A 522 -14.48 -40.70 -1.38
C LEU A 522 -15.13 -42.02 -1.76
N ASP A 523 -14.40 -42.83 -2.51
CA ASP A 523 -14.81 -44.17 -2.94
C ASP A 523 -13.57 -45.10 -2.99
N GLU A 524 -13.72 -46.31 -3.51
CA GLU A 524 -12.60 -47.26 -3.65
C GLU A 524 -11.50 -46.76 -4.61
N ARG A 525 -11.76 -45.71 -5.40
CA ARG A 525 -10.83 -45.15 -6.38
C ARG A 525 -10.19 -43.85 -5.93
N LEU A 526 -10.75 -43.14 -4.94
CA LEU A 526 -10.18 -41.91 -4.38
C LEU A 526 -10.19 -41.96 -2.86
N THR A 527 -9.03 -42.23 -2.28
CA THR A 527 -8.81 -42.25 -0.82
C THR A 527 -7.97 -41.05 -0.41
N VAL A 528 -8.33 -40.44 0.72
CA VAL A 528 -7.55 -39.33 1.32
C VAL A 528 -6.95 -39.79 2.64
N HIS A 529 -5.65 -39.55 2.82
CA HIS A 529 -4.90 -39.85 4.04
C HIS A 529 -4.59 -38.56 4.79
N VAL A 530 -5.03 -38.47 6.06
CA VAL A 530 -4.70 -37.34 6.94
C VAL A 530 -3.30 -37.52 7.53
N LYS A 531 -2.27 -37.12 6.79
CA LYS A 531 -0.87 -37.36 7.15
C LYS A 531 0.03 -36.25 6.61
N ASP A 532 1.22 -36.12 7.20
CA ASP A 532 2.29 -35.33 6.60
C ASP A 532 2.74 -35.98 5.29
N GLY A 533 2.80 -35.19 4.21
CA GLY A 533 3.13 -35.69 2.87
C GLY A 533 4.57 -36.23 2.76
N VAL A 534 5.52 -35.61 3.47
CA VAL A 534 6.92 -36.06 3.50
C VAL A 534 7.03 -37.37 4.26
N GLU A 535 6.37 -37.47 5.42
CA GLU A 535 6.36 -38.73 6.19
C GLU A 535 5.69 -39.86 5.40
N PHE A 536 4.57 -39.55 4.72
CA PHE A 536 3.83 -40.52 3.92
C PHE A 536 4.68 -41.11 2.81
N ILE A 537 5.35 -40.27 1.99
CA ILE A 537 6.13 -40.76 0.86
C ILE A 537 7.37 -41.54 1.31
N VAL A 538 8.03 -41.11 2.40
CA VAL A 538 9.16 -41.83 2.98
C VAL A 538 8.73 -43.21 3.50
N ASN A 539 7.57 -43.31 4.13
CA ASN A 539 7.04 -44.60 4.59
C ASN A 539 6.57 -45.47 3.42
N ALA A 540 5.94 -44.89 2.40
CA ALA A 540 5.55 -45.60 1.19
C ALA A 540 6.76 -46.21 0.47
N ALA A 541 7.89 -45.48 0.42
CA ALA A 541 9.15 -45.97 -0.12
C ALA A 541 9.69 -47.17 0.68
N LYS A 542 9.64 -47.11 2.02
CA LYS A 542 10.04 -48.23 2.90
C LYS A 542 9.15 -49.46 2.75
N GLU A 543 7.86 -49.24 2.48
CA GLU A 543 6.87 -50.28 2.23
C GLU A 543 6.94 -50.86 0.80
N GLY A 544 7.76 -50.27 -0.09
CA GLY A 544 7.89 -50.70 -1.48
C GLY A 544 6.65 -50.42 -2.34
N LYS A 545 5.90 -49.35 -2.02
CA LYS A 545 4.75 -48.94 -2.83
C LYS A 545 5.22 -48.27 -4.12
N GLU A 546 4.54 -48.56 -5.21
CA GLU A 546 4.80 -47.97 -6.53
C GLU A 546 3.58 -47.18 -7.03
N TYR A 547 3.84 -46.04 -7.69
CA TYR A 547 2.85 -45.18 -8.30
C TYR A 547 3.25 -44.84 -9.74
N SER A 548 2.26 -44.81 -10.63
CA SER A 548 2.47 -44.36 -12.02
C SER A 548 2.72 -42.86 -12.10
N ALA A 549 2.06 -42.07 -11.26
CA ALA A 549 2.26 -40.63 -11.18
C ALA A 549 2.25 -40.16 -9.72
N ILE A 550 3.18 -39.26 -9.37
CA ILE A 550 3.25 -38.59 -8.07
C ILE A 550 3.16 -37.09 -8.33
N LEU A 551 2.20 -36.41 -7.71
CA LEU A 551 1.94 -34.98 -7.91
C LEU A 551 2.18 -34.23 -6.61
N PHE A 552 3.06 -33.22 -6.64
CA PHE A 552 3.20 -32.26 -5.56
C PHE A 552 2.56 -30.93 -5.94
N ASP A 553 1.42 -30.64 -5.31
CA ASP A 553 0.71 -29.36 -5.32
C ASP A 553 0.48 -28.91 -3.87
N VAL A 554 1.57 -28.49 -3.21
CA VAL A 554 1.59 -28.26 -1.75
C VAL A 554 1.97 -26.81 -1.46
N ASP A 555 1.03 -26.01 -0.97
CA ASP A 555 1.28 -24.60 -0.65
C ASP A 555 2.20 -24.44 0.59
N CYS A 556 3.10 -23.46 0.54
CA CYS A 556 3.94 -23.02 1.64
C CYS A 556 3.30 -21.80 2.31
N LYS A 557 2.77 -22.01 3.52
CA LYS A 557 2.06 -20.97 4.29
C LYS A 557 2.97 -19.83 4.81
N ASP A 558 4.29 -19.92 4.60
CA ASP A 558 5.28 -18.93 5.06
C ASP A 558 5.66 -17.93 3.94
N VAL A 559 4.91 -16.83 3.86
CA VAL A 559 5.04 -15.78 2.83
C VAL A 559 6.39 -15.05 2.89
N GLN A 560 7.14 -15.14 4.00
CA GLN A 560 8.39 -14.39 4.19
C GLN A 560 9.61 -15.02 3.49
N LYS A 561 9.52 -16.26 3.03
CA LYS A 561 10.69 -17.02 2.52
C LYS A 561 10.93 -16.94 1.01
N GLY A 562 10.14 -16.17 0.24
CA GLY A 562 10.36 -15.97 -1.20
C GLY A 562 10.13 -17.18 -2.11
N MET A 563 9.82 -18.36 -1.54
CA MET A 563 9.33 -19.57 -2.19
C MET A 563 7.97 -19.91 -1.58
N SER A 564 6.94 -20.06 -2.43
CA SER A 564 5.55 -20.26 -2.00
C SER A 564 5.04 -21.68 -2.21
N CYS A 565 5.64 -22.49 -3.09
CA CYS A 565 5.21 -23.88 -3.28
C CYS A 565 6.34 -24.68 -3.95
N PRO A 566 6.79 -25.84 -3.42
CA PRO A 566 6.40 -26.47 -2.15
C PRO A 566 7.25 -26.00 -0.95
N PRO A 567 6.91 -26.40 0.30
CA PRO A 567 7.80 -26.23 1.44
C PRO A 567 9.17 -26.90 1.21
N PRO A 568 10.29 -26.35 1.73
CA PRO A 568 11.63 -26.87 1.46
C PRO A 568 11.83 -28.36 1.80
N GLN A 569 11.07 -28.90 2.76
CA GLN A 569 11.14 -30.31 3.13
C GLN A 569 10.73 -31.24 1.97
N PHE A 570 9.84 -30.81 1.07
CA PHE A 570 9.42 -31.61 -0.08
C PHE A 570 10.51 -31.71 -1.16
N LEU A 571 11.47 -30.78 -1.17
CA LEU A 571 12.62 -30.77 -2.08
C LEU A 571 13.90 -31.28 -1.41
N ALA A 572 13.81 -31.73 -0.15
CA ALA A 572 14.94 -32.32 0.54
C ALA A 572 15.37 -33.62 -0.15
N LYS A 573 16.68 -33.89 -0.14
CA LYS A 573 17.27 -35.05 -0.81
C LYS A 573 16.61 -36.36 -0.41
N GLU A 574 16.35 -36.56 0.89
CA GLU A 574 15.71 -37.78 1.41
C GLU A 574 14.31 -37.97 0.81
N THR A 575 13.51 -36.91 0.74
CA THR A 575 12.16 -36.93 0.19
C THR A 575 12.16 -37.19 -1.30
N LEU A 576 13.02 -36.53 -2.07
CA LEU A 576 13.11 -36.75 -3.52
C LEU A 576 13.61 -38.16 -3.85
N VAL A 577 14.52 -38.73 -3.06
CA VAL A 577 14.93 -40.14 -3.18
C VAL A 577 13.75 -41.08 -2.91
N ALA A 578 12.93 -40.80 -1.90
CA ALA A 578 11.72 -41.56 -1.62
C ALA A 578 10.67 -41.44 -2.74
N VAL A 579 10.52 -40.25 -3.35
CA VAL A 579 9.69 -40.05 -4.55
C VAL A 579 10.21 -40.92 -5.69
N GLN A 580 11.51 -40.87 -5.99
CA GLN A 580 12.12 -41.64 -7.06
C GLN A 580 11.92 -43.15 -6.88
N SER A 581 12.07 -43.67 -5.66
CA SER A 581 11.88 -45.11 -5.38
C SER A 581 10.42 -45.55 -5.42
N CYS A 582 9.48 -44.62 -5.25
CA CYS A 582 8.05 -44.89 -5.36
C CYS A 582 7.51 -44.76 -6.80
N LEU A 583 8.29 -44.27 -7.77
CA LEU A 583 7.87 -44.21 -9.17
C LEU A 583 8.00 -45.58 -9.84
N CYS A 584 6.98 -46.00 -10.58
CA CYS A 584 7.05 -47.26 -11.30
C CYS A 584 8.16 -47.24 -12.37
N ASN A 585 8.87 -48.37 -12.50
CA ASN A 585 10.01 -48.50 -13.41
C ASN A 585 9.61 -48.57 -14.90
N THR A 586 8.31 -48.61 -15.21
CA THR A 586 7.76 -48.80 -16.57
C THR A 586 7.15 -47.54 -17.18
N GLY A 587 7.27 -46.39 -16.52
CA GLY A 587 6.77 -45.12 -17.06
C GLY A 587 6.47 -44.05 -16.02
N GLY A 588 6.99 -44.19 -14.79
CA GLY A 588 6.63 -43.34 -13.67
C GLY A 588 6.97 -41.86 -13.91
N VAL A 589 6.02 -40.98 -13.59
CA VAL A 589 6.19 -39.52 -13.74
C VAL A 589 5.97 -38.81 -12.41
N PHE A 590 6.98 -38.06 -11.97
CA PHE A 590 6.84 -37.09 -10.88
C PHE A 590 6.52 -35.72 -11.45
N VAL A 591 5.46 -35.09 -10.94
CA VAL A 591 5.01 -33.76 -11.37
C VAL A 591 5.06 -32.81 -10.18
N LEU A 592 5.74 -31.68 -10.35
CA LEU A 592 5.89 -30.68 -9.31
C LEU A 592 5.34 -29.33 -9.79
N ASN A 593 4.46 -28.73 -9.00
CA ASN A 593 4.08 -27.33 -9.12
C ASN A 593 5.05 -26.45 -8.31
N LEU A 594 5.92 -25.70 -8.98
CA LEU A 594 6.86 -24.78 -8.34
C LEU A 594 6.36 -23.34 -8.47
N VAL A 595 6.13 -22.68 -7.33
CA VAL A 595 5.84 -21.23 -7.27
C VAL A 595 6.98 -20.54 -6.52
N CYS A 596 7.89 -19.93 -7.28
CA CYS A 596 9.08 -19.30 -6.72
C CYS A 596 9.37 -17.96 -7.41
N ARG A 597 9.42 -16.87 -6.64
CA ARG A 597 9.75 -15.54 -7.15
C ARG A 597 11.25 -15.23 -7.07
N SER A 598 11.99 -15.96 -6.23
CA SER A 598 13.43 -15.78 -6.06
C SER A 598 14.23 -16.62 -7.05
N PRO A 599 15.05 -16.00 -7.93
CA PRO A 599 15.88 -16.74 -8.88
C PRO A 599 16.86 -17.71 -8.21
N SER A 600 17.43 -17.35 -7.04
CA SER A 600 18.37 -18.20 -6.32
C SER A 600 17.68 -19.45 -5.76
N LEU A 601 16.52 -19.28 -5.14
CA LEU A 601 15.74 -20.39 -4.59
C LEU A 601 15.20 -21.31 -5.68
N ARG A 602 14.82 -20.76 -6.84
CA ARG A 602 14.48 -21.55 -8.02
C ARG A 602 15.68 -22.40 -8.46
N GLN A 603 16.87 -21.81 -8.53
CA GLN A 603 18.08 -22.54 -8.94
C GLN A 603 18.41 -23.68 -7.97
N GLU A 604 18.25 -23.47 -6.66
CA GLU A 604 18.41 -24.50 -5.64
C GLU A 604 17.42 -25.64 -5.85
N ALA A 605 16.13 -25.33 -6.03
CA ALA A 605 15.08 -26.33 -6.29
C ALA A 605 15.38 -27.17 -7.53
N VAL A 606 15.76 -26.54 -8.63
CA VAL A 606 16.17 -27.22 -9.87
C VAL A 606 17.39 -28.11 -9.63
N SER A 607 18.41 -27.62 -8.91
CA SER A 607 19.61 -28.40 -8.59
C SER A 607 19.29 -29.63 -7.74
N SER A 608 18.34 -29.53 -6.81
CA SER A 608 17.86 -30.66 -6.01
C SER A 608 17.20 -31.72 -6.90
N LEU A 609 16.34 -31.31 -7.83
CA LEU A 609 15.71 -32.23 -8.79
C LEU A 609 16.76 -32.90 -9.70
N GLU A 610 17.67 -32.12 -10.29
CA GLU A 610 18.74 -32.63 -11.16
C GLU A 610 19.65 -33.64 -10.43
N SER A 611 19.90 -33.45 -9.13
CA SER A 611 20.72 -34.35 -8.34
C SER A 611 20.13 -35.77 -8.19
N ILE A 612 18.82 -35.92 -8.39
CA ILE A 612 18.08 -37.17 -8.23
C ILE A 612 17.62 -37.74 -9.57
N PHE A 613 17.01 -36.90 -10.42
CA PHE A 613 16.40 -37.30 -11.69
C PHE A 613 17.31 -37.06 -12.90
N GLY A 614 18.53 -36.55 -12.70
CA GLY A 614 19.51 -36.37 -13.77
C GLY A 614 18.99 -35.49 -14.91
N SER A 615 19.14 -35.95 -16.15
CA SER A 615 18.70 -35.22 -17.34
C SER A 615 17.22 -35.41 -17.68
N GLN A 616 16.51 -36.29 -16.96
CA GLN A 616 15.11 -36.67 -17.21
C GLN A 616 14.13 -35.65 -16.59
N ILE A 617 14.33 -34.37 -16.90
CA ILE A 617 13.53 -33.27 -16.37
C ILE A 617 13.08 -32.38 -17.53
N CYS A 618 11.77 -32.15 -17.60
CA CYS A 618 11.16 -31.12 -18.42
C CYS A 618 10.45 -30.09 -17.54
N SER A 619 10.39 -28.84 -17.99
CA SER A 619 9.68 -27.77 -17.29
C SER A 619 8.86 -26.92 -18.27
N PHE A 620 7.68 -26.49 -17.84
CA PHE A 620 6.85 -25.55 -18.55
C PHE A 620 6.47 -24.41 -17.62
N LYS A 621 6.81 -23.17 -18.01
CA LYS A 621 6.50 -21.97 -17.24
C LYS A 621 5.25 -21.31 -17.82
N LEU A 622 4.24 -21.08 -16.98
CA LEU A 622 3.02 -20.39 -17.39
C LEU A 622 3.31 -18.90 -17.59
N GLU A 623 2.77 -18.28 -18.64
CA GLU A 623 3.04 -16.85 -18.94
C GLU A 623 2.24 -15.90 -18.03
N GLU A 624 0.99 -16.25 -17.72
CA GLU A 624 0.08 -15.41 -16.90
C GLU A 624 0.21 -15.68 -15.38
N ASP A 625 0.90 -16.76 -14.98
CA ASP A 625 1.04 -17.17 -13.58
C ASP A 625 2.51 -17.36 -13.15
N VAL A 626 2.80 -17.30 -11.86
CA VAL A 626 4.17 -17.50 -11.32
C VAL A 626 4.57 -18.98 -11.33
N ASN A 627 3.63 -19.87 -11.64
CA ASN A 627 3.79 -21.31 -11.62
C ASN A 627 4.70 -21.83 -12.74
N GLU A 628 5.59 -22.75 -12.38
CA GLU A 628 6.40 -23.54 -13.29
C GLU A 628 6.20 -25.03 -12.97
N ILE A 629 5.76 -25.79 -13.96
CA ILE A 629 5.45 -27.21 -13.80
C ILE A 629 6.64 -28.04 -14.26
N PHE A 630 7.18 -28.85 -13.36
CA PHE A 630 8.26 -29.78 -13.65
C PHE A 630 7.72 -31.20 -13.83
N PHE A 631 8.25 -31.90 -14.83
CA PHE A 631 7.98 -33.31 -15.13
C PHE A 631 9.29 -34.08 -15.05
N CYS A 632 9.38 -35.00 -14.09
CA CYS A 632 10.58 -35.78 -13.81
C CYS A 632 10.30 -37.28 -13.97
N SER A 633 11.29 -38.05 -14.42
CA SER A 633 11.22 -39.51 -14.47
C SER A 633 12.48 -40.16 -13.93
N SER A 634 12.35 -41.39 -13.43
CA SER A 634 13.47 -42.26 -13.05
C SER A 634 14.03 -43.08 -14.22
N ILE A 635 13.36 -43.07 -15.38
CA ILE A 635 13.75 -43.86 -16.54
C ILE A 635 14.88 -43.18 -17.29
N SER A 636 16.03 -43.83 -17.36
CA SER A 636 17.16 -43.38 -18.16
C SER A 636 16.78 -43.30 -19.65
N MET A 637 16.53 -42.09 -20.13
CA MET A 637 16.28 -41.79 -21.54
C MET A 637 16.90 -40.44 -21.93
N GLU A 638 17.13 -40.24 -23.23
CA GLU A 638 17.58 -38.96 -23.77
C GLU A 638 16.57 -37.85 -23.45
N ALA A 639 17.06 -36.65 -23.12
CA ALA A 639 16.23 -35.55 -22.66
C ALA A 639 15.15 -35.14 -23.70
N GLU A 640 15.47 -35.25 -24.99
CA GLU A 640 14.51 -34.95 -26.07
C GLU A 640 13.46 -36.06 -26.21
N MET A 641 13.81 -37.32 -25.97
CA MET A 641 12.83 -38.40 -25.94
C MET A 641 11.86 -38.23 -24.77
N TRP A 642 12.36 -37.80 -23.60
CA TRP A 642 11.52 -37.48 -22.46
C TRP A 642 10.55 -36.33 -22.75
N ARG A 643 11.04 -35.29 -23.43
CA ARG A 643 10.21 -34.16 -23.88
C ARG A 643 9.09 -34.63 -24.80
N GLU A 644 9.36 -35.52 -25.75
CA GLU A 644 8.35 -36.10 -26.64
C GLU A 644 7.30 -36.93 -25.87
N VAL A 645 7.69 -37.70 -24.85
CA VAL A 645 6.75 -38.44 -23.98
C VAL A 645 5.74 -37.50 -23.32
N ILE A 646 6.21 -36.35 -22.80
CA ILE A 646 5.33 -35.35 -22.19
C ILE A 646 4.42 -34.67 -23.23
N ILE A 647 4.96 -34.37 -24.42
CA ILE A 647 4.17 -33.82 -25.53
C ILE A 647 3.07 -34.81 -25.96
N ASP A 648 3.37 -36.10 -26.04
CA ASP A 648 2.40 -37.14 -26.38
C ASP A 648 1.34 -37.32 -25.28
N GLY A 649 1.74 -37.20 -24.01
CA GLY A 649 0.79 -37.09 -22.88
C GLY A 649 -0.18 -35.93 -23.05
N ALA A 650 0.30 -34.77 -23.50
CA ALA A 650 -0.53 -33.59 -23.76
C ALA A 650 -1.49 -33.82 -24.93
N LYS A 651 -1.01 -34.42 -26.03
CA LYS A 651 -1.85 -34.81 -27.18
C LYS A 651 -2.94 -35.81 -26.78
N ALA A 652 -2.61 -36.79 -25.94
CA ALA A 652 -3.57 -37.79 -25.45
C ALA A 652 -4.64 -37.14 -24.57
N LEU A 653 -4.25 -36.23 -23.67
CA LEU A 653 -5.18 -35.48 -22.82
C LEU A 653 -6.11 -34.58 -23.67
N TYR A 654 -5.54 -33.92 -24.68
CA TYR A 654 -6.28 -33.09 -25.63
C TYR A 654 -7.26 -33.91 -26.50
N GLY A 655 -6.83 -35.09 -26.97
CA GLY A 655 -7.67 -35.99 -27.76
C GLY A 655 -8.86 -36.56 -26.98
N ASN A 656 -8.70 -36.84 -25.69
CA ASN A 656 -9.75 -37.36 -24.82
C ASN A 656 -10.78 -36.29 -24.41
N THR A 657 -10.41 -35.01 -24.42
CA THR A 657 -11.28 -33.90 -24.00
C THR A 657 -12.17 -33.34 -25.13
N HIS A 658 -11.91 -33.69 -26.40
CA HIS A 658 -12.67 -33.20 -27.56
C HIS A 658 -13.91 -34.02 -27.94
N GLY A 659 -14.18 -35.12 -27.25
CA GLY A 659 -15.37 -35.94 -27.44
C GLY A 659 -16.53 -35.54 -26.53
N LYS A 660 -17.38 -34.62 -27.00
CA LYS A 660 -18.71 -34.15 -26.46
C LYS A 660 -18.72 -32.71 -25.91
N GLY A 661 -19.16 -31.77 -26.74
CA GLY A 661 -20.15 -30.74 -26.38
C GLY A 661 -19.80 -29.59 -25.41
N SER A 662 -18.68 -29.58 -24.69
CA SER A 662 -18.33 -28.47 -23.79
C SER A 662 -16.84 -28.13 -23.84
N ARG A 663 -16.49 -27.00 -24.46
CA ARG A 663 -15.12 -26.44 -24.49
C ARG A 663 -14.76 -25.82 -23.12
N PRO A 664 -13.48 -25.85 -22.72
CA PRO A 664 -12.52 -24.85 -23.21
C PRO A 664 -11.23 -25.48 -23.81
N SER A 665 -10.71 -24.82 -24.84
CA SER A 665 -9.36 -25.00 -25.38
C SER A 665 -8.35 -24.32 -24.45
N THR A 666 -8.03 -24.89 -23.29
CA THR A 666 -7.08 -24.28 -22.35
C THR A 666 -5.62 -24.53 -22.73
N ILE A 667 -5.28 -25.72 -23.25
CA ILE A 667 -3.90 -26.02 -23.64
C ILE A 667 -3.75 -25.73 -25.14
N ASP A 668 -3.02 -24.67 -25.50
CA ASP A 668 -2.47 -24.53 -26.85
C ASP A 668 -1.30 -25.52 -26.99
N LEU A 669 -1.55 -26.64 -27.67
CA LEU A 669 -0.54 -27.69 -27.88
C LEU A 669 0.72 -27.16 -28.58
N LYS A 670 0.57 -26.15 -29.46
CA LYS A 670 1.71 -25.57 -30.16
C LYS A 670 2.55 -24.76 -29.18
N ASP A 671 1.91 -23.90 -28.41
CA ASP A 671 2.58 -23.11 -27.38
C ASP A 671 3.26 -24.01 -26.34
N PHE A 672 2.54 -25.01 -25.82
CA PHE A 672 3.09 -25.98 -24.88
C PHE A 672 4.31 -26.71 -25.45
N SER A 673 4.22 -27.22 -26.68
CA SER A 673 5.35 -27.93 -27.30
C SER A 673 6.59 -27.03 -27.48
N GLN A 674 6.39 -25.75 -27.81
CA GLN A 674 7.47 -24.78 -28.00
C GLN A 674 8.06 -24.28 -26.68
N GLY A 675 7.22 -24.10 -25.66
CA GLY A 675 7.60 -23.62 -24.33
C GLY A 675 8.16 -24.69 -23.39
N LEU A 676 7.93 -25.99 -23.66
CA LEU A 676 8.42 -27.10 -22.85
C LEU A 676 9.95 -27.24 -22.97
N ARG A 677 10.67 -26.94 -21.88
CA ARG A 677 12.14 -26.94 -21.81
C ARG A 677 12.66 -28.25 -21.22
N ALA A 678 13.57 -28.92 -21.90
CA ALA A 678 14.33 -30.04 -21.35
C ALA A 678 15.61 -29.54 -20.62
N SER A 679 16.08 -30.27 -19.61
CA SER A 679 17.23 -29.88 -18.75
C SER A 679 18.53 -29.54 -19.51
N THR A 680 18.68 -30.00 -20.76
CA THR A 680 19.83 -29.70 -21.62
C THR A 680 19.87 -28.26 -22.12
N TYR A 681 18.78 -27.49 -22.03
CA TYR A 681 18.74 -26.07 -22.37
C TYR A 681 19.23 -25.21 -21.19
N ARG A 682 20.55 -25.20 -20.98
CA ARG A 682 21.21 -24.13 -20.22
C ARG A 682 21.17 -22.85 -21.05
N THR A 683 20.13 -22.03 -20.92
CA THR A 683 20.16 -20.59 -21.25
C THR A 683 18.98 -19.84 -20.68
#